data_AF-A0A4Q7Y3G8-F1
#
_entry.id   AF-A0A4Q7Y3G8-F1
#
_cell.length_a   1.000
_cell.length_b   1.000
_cell.length_c   1.000
_cell.angle_alpha   90.00
_cell.angle_beta   90.00
_cell.angle_gamma   90.00
#
_symmetry.space_group_name_H-M   'P 1'
#
loop_
_entity.id
_entity.type
_entity.pdbx_description
1 polymer ?
#
loop_
_entity_poly.entity_id
_entity_poly.type
_entity_poly.pdbx_seq_one_letter_code
_entity_poly.pdbx_strand_id
1 'polypeptide(L)'
;MLGAGRLPNDVRSVFEANAAAGVAAIRQRTEQHPTTYPKVPRDVPVPGSGQARRNGLADRIVVSKTSVYQRAHSYHTKVPPDAIVPFIKAFTRPGDTVFDPFCGSGMTGVAALLADRNALLSDVSIAAVHIARNYTRPCDPKAFAEALKTIARQMEPIVSWLYRPLGASTLVEYTTWSDVFRCHSCRSRIVYWESVQKNGSVDGDRVACSACGERFRKADLQWIGEQPVLTQTSSGSSRIDSHAPTVEELALIEESEKAPIPYWIPVVSFGHEREMWRASHRSMGVTGVAEFFSKRNLHVLAALRHTILQVADERVREALLFAFTACVNRASKRYQWNAKRPTNVMTGTLYISSLRYEWNVWSLFRRKAADVLRFYEQFPKTTAVADVFQRSATDLDCLPDGSIDMVFMDPPFGSNIFYADSSLLWESWLGALTDESLEIVVNKHRASGTGGKTLNQYGSLMCEAFSHSARILKPGGRAVLAFSNSDDAVWTSVQKALADAGLQTETVHILDKGQPSIKGVKGLNGKENVTCLDLVLCLKRKGKAMQMPVPFPPPSTFIEDSIRSVVRDTRLRTDEIYSAVLRDVMASQYSVSGITMPMIAERCRSANLIETDGFWSWPEMTSATEGVSDQVFLNGYLSAPGALPVSKSKETCDESIQSIRVEGGRNSAFYTAHSYHTKVPPEAIHPFIEHYSKPGDVILDPFCGSGMTGVAAALAGRRAILNDLSPAAVHLAWNHTHPCDPVALMEGFDLLERRLGRMFRELYSTEHSDGTPGLIHWTLWSTEHSCPFCKKSFALWDAIDHKTGRVGPTIDCPLCSTEISRKDLKAGKSRPAWIAYELPDGKRHEKAASSRDIAKALKFKREDIAAWTPDIPLGADREMYIRCALKLKGVSSVADLYTPRNLHALALLWREIGLIKDDRIKRALAFAFTNTSWHGSRMRRFNARGGQRPLTGTLYIPQLSSEANVFEVMRNKMAQLQRYYRSFRPRIAEAPSVTLGSATKLANVRSGSVDYVFTDPPFGSNIFYADCNLIWESWLGTLTNTEDEAVVNRSLAVENGGKSLEQYGVLISSALGEISRVLKPGGWATIVFHNTDAAVWQAIKDAAFVNGFEFHEAASLDRKQQSHKGYKGRGGEEDVAHFDVIFNLRKAIIASKTPASKSKRNRPHALRMLSELVASIVREEPTSERGLQGVHAEVMRRLASHGDSEFVDYADVRAIWESLPKGELALSR
;
A
#
# COMPACT_ATOMS: atom_id res chain seq x y z
N MET A 1 -43.07 8.59 -17.07
CA MET A 1 -42.71 7.41 -17.89
C MET A 1 -43.32 7.40 -19.30
N LEU A 2 -44.47 6.75 -19.60
CA LEU A 2 -44.99 6.60 -20.98
C LEU A 2 -45.14 7.93 -21.74
N GLY A 3 -46.04 8.81 -21.29
CA GLY A 3 -46.24 10.17 -21.84
C GLY A 3 -45.06 11.14 -21.64
N ALA A 4 -43.91 10.67 -21.15
CA ALA A 4 -42.66 11.42 -21.04
C ALA A 4 -41.54 10.87 -21.95
N GLY A 5 -41.84 9.87 -22.80
CA GLY A 5 -40.87 9.24 -23.70
C GLY A 5 -39.75 8.45 -23.01
N ARG A 6 -39.89 8.20 -21.70
CA ARG A 6 -38.80 7.75 -20.79
C ARG A 6 -38.65 6.24 -20.63
N LEU A 7 -39.55 5.43 -21.20
CA LEU A 7 -39.40 3.97 -21.19
C LEU A 7 -38.39 3.49 -22.26
N PRO A 8 -37.60 2.43 -21.99
CA PRO A 8 -36.78 1.75 -22.99
C PRO A 8 -37.64 1.29 -24.19
N ASN A 9 -37.09 1.38 -25.40
CA ASN A 9 -37.86 1.11 -26.63
C ASN A 9 -38.27 -0.37 -26.74
N ASP A 10 -37.46 -1.28 -26.22
CA ASP A 10 -37.67 -2.72 -26.07
C ASP A 10 -38.76 -3.10 -25.05
N VAL A 11 -39.14 -2.15 -24.18
CA VAL A 11 -40.11 -2.36 -23.09
C VAL A 11 -41.43 -1.58 -23.31
N ARG A 12 -41.41 -0.57 -24.16
CA ARG A 12 -42.48 0.43 -24.34
C ARG A 12 -43.83 -0.19 -24.72
N SER A 13 -43.90 -0.90 -25.84
CA SER A 13 -45.12 -1.56 -26.33
C SER A 13 -45.67 -2.63 -25.38
N VAL A 14 -44.79 -3.24 -24.59
CA VAL A 14 -45.13 -4.27 -23.60
C VAL A 14 -45.81 -3.65 -22.37
N PHE A 15 -45.45 -2.42 -22.00
CA PHE A 15 -46.14 -1.65 -20.94
C PHE A 15 -47.46 -1.04 -21.39
N GLU A 16 -47.60 -0.74 -22.68
CA GLU A 16 -48.82 -0.14 -23.27
C GLU A 16 -49.99 -1.14 -23.32
N ALA A 17 -49.71 -2.45 -23.41
CA ALA A 17 -50.74 -3.50 -23.42
C ALA A 17 -51.13 -4.02 -22.01
N ASN A 18 -50.15 -4.44 -21.20
CA ASN A 18 -50.36 -4.82 -19.80
C ASN A 18 -49.01 -4.80 -19.05
N ALA A 19 -48.72 -3.72 -18.33
CA ALA A 19 -47.45 -3.55 -17.63
C ALA A 19 -47.10 -4.67 -16.65
N ALA A 20 -48.07 -5.29 -15.96
CA ALA A 20 -47.80 -6.36 -15.00
C ALA A 20 -47.40 -7.68 -15.69
N ALA A 21 -48.21 -8.13 -16.64
CA ALA A 21 -47.92 -9.34 -17.43
C ALA A 21 -46.68 -9.16 -18.31
N GLY A 22 -46.47 -7.94 -18.83
CA GLY A 22 -45.33 -7.58 -19.65
C GLY A 22 -44.00 -7.60 -18.91
N VAL A 23 -43.95 -7.02 -17.70
CA VAL A 23 -42.78 -7.14 -16.81
C VAL A 23 -42.53 -8.61 -16.44
N ALA A 24 -43.58 -9.38 -16.13
CA ALA A 24 -43.42 -10.81 -15.86
C ALA A 24 -42.79 -11.55 -17.04
N ALA A 25 -43.26 -11.35 -18.28
CA ALA A 25 -42.72 -12.00 -19.47
C ALA A 25 -41.26 -11.61 -19.78
N ILE A 26 -40.89 -10.34 -19.61
CA ILE A 26 -39.50 -9.85 -19.81
C ILE A 26 -38.56 -10.43 -18.75
N ARG A 27 -39.01 -10.47 -17.48
CA ARG A 27 -38.26 -11.09 -16.38
C ARG A 27 -38.10 -12.59 -16.61
N GLN A 28 -39.18 -13.32 -16.89
CA GLN A 28 -39.19 -14.77 -17.05
C GLN A 28 -38.25 -15.25 -18.17
N ARG A 29 -38.20 -14.54 -19.32
CA ARG A 29 -37.19 -14.80 -20.38
C ARG A 29 -35.75 -14.57 -19.93
N THR A 30 -35.54 -13.63 -18.99
CA THR A 30 -34.21 -13.25 -18.46
C THR A 30 -33.78 -14.09 -17.24
N GLU A 31 -34.74 -14.72 -16.55
CA GLU A 31 -34.59 -15.67 -15.44
C GLU A 31 -34.17 -17.06 -15.94
N GLN A 32 -34.71 -17.50 -17.08
CA GLN A 32 -34.44 -18.80 -17.71
C GLN A 32 -32.97 -19.00 -18.17
N HIS A 33 -32.12 -17.99 -18.02
CA HIS A 33 -30.72 -18.00 -18.43
C HIS A 33 -29.78 -17.72 -17.23
N PRO A 34 -29.67 -18.66 -16.26
CA PRO A 34 -28.57 -18.67 -15.30
C PRO A 34 -27.26 -19.01 -16.03
N THR A 35 -26.15 -18.38 -15.64
CA THR A 35 -24.85 -18.66 -16.27
C THR A 35 -24.33 -20.02 -15.81
N THR A 36 -24.45 -21.04 -16.66
CA THR A 36 -23.95 -22.39 -16.41
C THR A 36 -22.52 -22.57 -16.90
N TYR A 37 -21.77 -23.45 -16.25
CA TYR A 37 -20.39 -23.80 -16.61
C TYR A 37 -20.25 -25.32 -16.82
N PRO A 38 -19.25 -25.78 -17.61
CA PRO A 38 -18.99 -27.21 -17.79
C PRO A 38 -18.70 -27.89 -16.44
N LYS A 39 -19.10 -29.15 -16.25
CA LYS A 39 -18.72 -29.99 -15.09
C LYS A 39 -17.59 -30.99 -15.37
N VAL A 40 -17.05 -30.91 -16.59
CA VAL A 40 -15.93 -31.69 -17.14
C VAL A 40 -15.14 -30.78 -18.08
N PRO A 41 -13.82 -30.99 -18.26
CA PRO A 41 -13.06 -30.29 -19.28
C PRO A 41 -13.52 -30.68 -20.69
N ARG A 42 -13.39 -29.77 -21.66
CA ARG A 42 -13.78 -30.02 -23.07
C ARG A 42 -12.76 -30.88 -23.83
N ASP A 43 -11.48 -30.64 -23.60
CA ASP A 43 -10.34 -31.37 -24.17
C ASP A 43 -9.27 -31.57 -23.09
N VAL A 44 -8.52 -32.68 -23.14
CA VAL A 44 -7.39 -32.97 -22.24
C VAL A 44 -6.12 -33.15 -23.09
N PRO A 45 -5.26 -32.12 -23.22
CA PRO A 45 -3.99 -32.24 -23.93
C PRO A 45 -3.02 -33.19 -23.19
N VAL A 46 -2.50 -34.20 -23.88
CA VAL A 46 -1.53 -35.17 -23.33
C VAL A 46 -0.23 -35.17 -24.19
N PRO A 47 0.82 -34.46 -23.77
CA PRO A 47 2.10 -34.42 -24.49
C PRO A 47 3.00 -35.64 -24.25
N GLY A 48 3.97 -35.83 -25.16
CA GLY A 48 4.85 -37.00 -25.22
C GLY A 48 5.91 -37.09 -24.11
N SER A 49 6.31 -38.32 -23.81
CA SER A 49 7.24 -38.69 -22.75
C SER A 49 8.67 -38.19 -22.98
N GLY A 50 9.21 -37.46 -22.01
CA GLY A 50 10.63 -37.11 -21.95
C GLY A 50 10.98 -36.50 -20.58
N GLN A 51 12.16 -36.78 -20.04
CA GLN A 51 12.54 -36.33 -18.71
C GLN A 51 12.79 -34.80 -18.67
N ALA A 52 12.20 -34.12 -17.70
CA ALA A 52 12.44 -32.69 -17.48
C ALA A 52 13.84 -32.43 -16.90
N ARG A 53 14.51 -31.36 -17.35
CA ARG A 53 15.76 -30.89 -16.74
C ARG A 53 15.46 -30.19 -15.42
N ARG A 54 16.22 -30.50 -14.38
CA ARG A 54 16.15 -29.81 -13.08
C ARG A 54 16.77 -28.43 -13.18
N ASN A 55 15.96 -27.40 -12.99
CA ASN A 55 16.42 -26.06 -12.62
C ASN A 55 16.25 -25.88 -11.10
N GLY A 56 17.07 -25.04 -10.47
CA GLY A 56 16.96 -24.77 -9.03
C GLY A 56 15.68 -23.99 -8.67
N LEU A 57 15.05 -24.37 -7.56
CA LEU A 57 14.01 -23.59 -6.89
C LEU A 57 14.62 -22.98 -5.62
N ALA A 58 14.39 -21.69 -5.37
CA ALA A 58 14.87 -21.03 -4.15
C ALA A 58 14.04 -21.46 -2.92
N ASP A 59 14.66 -21.55 -1.74
CA ASP A 59 13.97 -21.95 -0.49
C ASP A 59 12.95 -20.89 -0.04
N ARG A 60 13.26 -19.63 -0.30
CA ARG A 60 12.36 -18.48 -0.20
C ARG A 60 12.38 -17.76 -1.55
N ILE A 61 11.22 -17.60 -2.15
CA ILE A 61 11.01 -17.02 -3.49
C ILE A 61 10.13 -15.79 -3.20
N VAL A 62 10.43 -14.54 -3.66
CA VAL A 62 9.73 -13.27 -3.25
C VAL A 62 9.22 -11.99 -4.20
N VAL A 63 7.98 -11.87 -4.87
CA VAL A 63 7.53 -11.02 -6.11
C VAL A 63 6.48 -9.83 -5.98
N SER A 64 6.09 -9.01 -7.03
CA SER A 64 5.12 -7.86 -6.95
C SER A 64 4.19 -7.55 -8.18
N LYS A 65 2.91 -7.07 -8.03
CA LYS A 65 1.58 -7.38 -8.80
C LYS A 65 0.88 -6.06 -9.10
N THR A 66 0.36 -5.82 -10.29
CA THR A 66 -0.48 -4.65 -10.68
C THR A 66 -0.92 -4.79 -12.16
N SER A 67 -0.79 -5.99 -12.74
CA SER A 67 -0.80 -6.21 -14.19
C SER A 67 -2.19 -6.09 -14.79
N VAL A 68 -2.21 -6.19 -16.11
CA VAL A 68 -3.44 -6.24 -16.87
C VAL A 68 -4.29 -7.44 -16.45
N TYR A 69 -3.66 -8.56 -16.07
CA TYR A 69 -4.27 -9.79 -15.53
C TYR A 69 -4.99 -9.66 -14.18
N GLN A 70 -5.09 -8.46 -13.60
CA GLN A 70 -5.62 -8.33 -12.25
C GLN A 70 -6.19 -6.95 -11.90
N ARG A 71 -5.86 -5.91 -12.68
CA ARG A 71 -6.73 -4.73 -12.85
C ARG A 71 -8.06 -5.06 -13.54
N ALA A 72 -8.15 -6.15 -14.30
CA ALA A 72 -9.38 -6.57 -14.97
C ALA A 72 -10.52 -6.86 -13.97
N HIS A 73 -10.38 -7.85 -13.07
CA HIS A 73 -11.44 -8.31 -12.15
C HIS A 73 -10.89 -8.78 -10.78
N SER A 74 -11.37 -8.19 -9.68
CA SER A 74 -11.03 -8.61 -8.30
C SER A 74 -11.71 -9.92 -7.91
N TYR A 75 -11.14 -10.71 -6.99
CA TYR A 75 -11.75 -11.90 -6.36
C TYR A 75 -11.15 -12.07 -4.96
N HIS A 76 -11.57 -13.09 -4.22
CA HIS A 76 -11.41 -13.23 -2.77
C HIS A 76 -10.03 -13.68 -2.30
N THR A 77 -9.53 -14.75 -2.87
CA THR A 77 -8.17 -15.23 -2.76
C THR A 77 -7.80 -15.74 -4.14
N LYS A 78 -6.56 -15.52 -4.52
CA LYS A 78 -5.98 -15.87 -5.81
C LYS A 78 -4.48 -16.13 -5.54
N VAL A 79 -3.69 -16.46 -6.55
CA VAL A 79 -2.22 -16.56 -6.43
C VAL A 79 -1.56 -15.64 -7.49
N PRO A 80 -0.34 -15.12 -7.28
CA PRO A 80 0.42 -14.43 -8.33
C PRO A 80 0.73 -15.43 -9.44
N PRO A 81 0.48 -15.16 -10.74
CA PRO A 81 1.04 -16.00 -11.80
C PRO A 81 2.56 -16.22 -11.63
N ASP A 82 3.33 -15.17 -11.36
CA ASP A 82 4.78 -15.29 -11.09
C ASP A 82 5.17 -16.01 -9.78
N ALA A 83 4.21 -16.39 -8.93
CA ALA A 83 4.45 -17.27 -7.77
C ALA A 83 4.29 -18.75 -8.09
N ILE A 84 3.75 -19.05 -9.28
CA ILE A 84 3.40 -20.38 -9.77
C ILE A 84 4.31 -20.70 -10.97
N VAL A 85 4.59 -19.71 -11.83
CA VAL A 85 5.52 -19.79 -12.96
C VAL A 85 6.87 -20.44 -12.60
N PRO A 86 7.54 -20.16 -11.46
CA PRO A 86 8.78 -20.86 -11.08
C PRO A 86 8.60 -22.37 -10.92
N PHE A 87 7.50 -22.82 -10.31
CA PHE A 87 7.19 -24.24 -10.07
C PHE A 87 6.83 -24.94 -11.37
N ILE A 88 5.99 -24.30 -12.19
CA ILE A 88 5.67 -24.77 -13.54
C ILE A 88 6.95 -24.91 -14.36
N LYS A 89 7.84 -23.91 -14.35
CA LYS A 89 9.13 -23.95 -15.08
C LYS A 89 10.14 -24.94 -14.50
N ALA A 90 10.03 -25.35 -13.24
CA ALA A 90 10.91 -26.33 -12.61
C ALA A 90 10.45 -27.79 -12.78
N PHE A 91 9.14 -28.04 -12.86
CA PHE A 91 8.57 -29.40 -12.90
C PHE A 91 7.94 -29.80 -14.23
N THR A 92 7.78 -28.88 -15.19
CA THR A 92 7.16 -29.14 -16.50
C THR A 92 7.98 -28.51 -17.64
N ARG A 93 7.69 -28.86 -18.89
CA ARG A 93 8.23 -28.32 -20.14
C ARG A 93 7.13 -27.51 -20.88
N PRO A 94 7.45 -26.67 -21.88
CA PRO A 94 6.42 -26.11 -22.76
C PRO A 94 5.53 -27.22 -23.36
N GLY A 95 4.24 -26.97 -23.44
CA GLY A 95 3.21 -27.94 -23.85
C GLY A 95 2.67 -28.86 -22.74
N ASP A 96 3.44 -29.17 -21.69
CA ASP A 96 3.00 -30.03 -20.57
C ASP A 96 1.76 -29.46 -19.84
N THR A 97 0.97 -30.34 -19.22
CA THR A 97 -0.35 -29.98 -18.66
C THR A 97 -0.31 -29.82 -17.14
N VAL A 98 -0.73 -28.64 -16.67
CA VAL A 98 -0.84 -28.27 -15.25
C VAL A 98 -2.30 -28.34 -14.79
N PHE A 99 -2.58 -28.94 -13.64
CA PHE A 99 -3.93 -29.00 -13.05
C PHE A 99 -4.04 -28.23 -11.72
N ASP A 100 -5.19 -27.61 -11.47
CA ASP A 100 -5.53 -26.99 -10.18
C ASP A 100 -6.98 -27.31 -9.76
N PRO A 101 -7.20 -28.12 -8.70
CA PRO A 101 -8.54 -28.45 -8.21
C PRO A 101 -9.18 -27.36 -7.32
N PHE A 102 -8.45 -26.31 -6.97
CA PHE A 102 -8.88 -25.22 -6.09
C PHE A 102 -8.63 -23.86 -6.75
N CYS A 103 -8.91 -23.76 -8.06
CA CYS A 103 -8.29 -22.73 -8.91
C CYS A 103 -8.69 -21.29 -8.57
N GLY A 104 -9.80 -21.08 -7.84
CA GLY A 104 -10.34 -19.78 -7.50
C GLY A 104 -10.59 -18.95 -8.75
N SER A 105 -9.66 -18.08 -9.11
CA SER A 105 -9.76 -17.29 -10.33
C SER A 105 -8.88 -17.76 -11.49
N GLY A 106 -8.40 -18.99 -11.46
CA GLY A 106 -7.58 -19.56 -12.53
C GLY A 106 -6.22 -18.89 -12.74
N MET A 107 -5.62 -18.29 -11.71
CA MET A 107 -4.29 -17.68 -11.90
C MET A 107 -3.19 -18.72 -12.15
N THR A 108 -3.41 -19.97 -11.73
CA THR A 108 -2.59 -21.12 -12.11
C THR A 108 -2.65 -21.39 -13.61
N GLY A 109 -3.83 -21.22 -14.24
CA GLY A 109 -3.96 -21.27 -15.70
C GLY A 109 -3.28 -20.09 -16.39
N VAL A 110 -3.41 -18.87 -15.85
CA VAL A 110 -2.66 -17.70 -16.35
C VAL A 110 -1.14 -17.93 -16.24
N ALA A 111 -0.66 -18.54 -15.16
CA ALA A 111 0.74 -18.90 -14.98
C ALA A 111 1.22 -19.97 -15.97
N ALA A 112 0.39 -20.97 -16.25
CA ALA A 112 0.66 -21.98 -17.26
C ALA A 112 0.75 -21.35 -18.66
N LEU A 113 -0.23 -20.54 -19.07
CA LEU A 113 -0.22 -19.84 -20.35
C LEU A 113 0.96 -18.87 -20.50
N LEU A 114 1.32 -18.12 -19.44
CA LEU A 114 2.53 -17.27 -19.41
C LEU A 114 3.84 -18.08 -19.45
N ALA A 115 3.78 -19.37 -19.13
CA ALA A 115 4.88 -20.32 -19.26
C ALA A 115 4.76 -21.20 -20.51
N ASP A 116 3.79 -20.99 -21.41
CA ASP A 116 3.54 -21.84 -22.59
C ASP A 116 3.22 -23.31 -22.23
N ARG A 117 2.45 -23.52 -21.15
CA ARG A 117 1.93 -24.82 -20.67
C ARG A 117 0.40 -24.85 -20.76
N ASN A 118 -0.15 -26.04 -20.99
CA ASN A 118 -1.59 -26.26 -20.96
C ASN A 118 -2.12 -26.25 -19.52
N ALA A 119 -3.39 -25.88 -19.33
CA ALA A 119 -4.02 -25.84 -18.02
C ALA A 119 -5.42 -26.47 -17.97
N LEU A 120 -5.67 -27.22 -16.91
CA LEU A 120 -6.99 -27.66 -16.50
C LEU A 120 -7.27 -27.12 -15.09
N LEU A 121 -8.44 -26.53 -14.90
CA LEU A 121 -8.78 -25.82 -13.67
C LEU A 121 -10.18 -26.21 -13.19
N SER A 122 -10.35 -26.45 -11.89
CA SER A 122 -11.68 -26.59 -11.29
C SER A 122 -11.83 -25.80 -10.00
N ASP A 123 -13.08 -25.45 -9.70
CA ASP A 123 -13.52 -24.90 -8.43
C ASP A 123 -15.01 -25.25 -8.23
N VAL A 124 -15.51 -25.23 -7.00
CA VAL A 124 -16.94 -25.41 -6.72
C VAL A 124 -17.71 -24.10 -6.91
N SER A 125 -17.06 -22.93 -6.76
CA SER A 125 -17.72 -21.63 -6.82
C SER A 125 -18.05 -21.18 -8.25
N ILE A 126 -19.26 -20.67 -8.41
CA ILE A 126 -19.78 -20.19 -9.71
C ILE A 126 -19.09 -18.89 -10.13
N ALA A 127 -18.80 -17.98 -9.18
CA ALA A 127 -17.99 -16.80 -9.47
C ALA A 127 -16.50 -17.14 -9.67
N ALA A 128 -15.96 -18.15 -8.99
CA ALA A 128 -14.61 -18.65 -9.23
C ALA A 128 -14.44 -19.04 -10.71
N VAL A 129 -15.26 -19.98 -11.19
CA VAL A 129 -15.23 -20.46 -12.57
C VAL A 129 -15.50 -19.35 -13.60
N HIS A 130 -16.50 -18.47 -13.38
CA HIS A 130 -16.75 -17.30 -14.23
C HIS A 130 -15.49 -16.45 -14.47
N ILE A 131 -14.83 -16.10 -13.36
CA ILE A 131 -13.68 -15.21 -13.35
C ILE A 131 -12.47 -15.94 -13.95
N ALA A 132 -12.25 -17.20 -13.59
CA ALA A 132 -11.18 -18.05 -14.11
C ALA A 132 -11.25 -18.23 -15.64
N ARG A 133 -12.42 -18.59 -16.19
CA ARG A 133 -12.65 -18.72 -17.64
C ARG A 133 -12.28 -17.44 -18.38
N ASN A 134 -12.73 -16.30 -17.89
CA ASN A 134 -12.48 -15.02 -18.54
C ASN A 134 -11.04 -14.51 -18.44
N TYR A 135 -10.25 -15.01 -17.47
CA TYR A 135 -8.80 -14.77 -17.39
C TYR A 135 -7.95 -15.69 -18.27
N THR A 136 -8.48 -16.85 -18.66
CA THR A 136 -7.72 -17.93 -19.29
C THR A 136 -8.15 -18.22 -20.74
N ARG A 137 -9.34 -17.76 -21.15
CA ARG A 137 -9.87 -17.84 -22.52
C ARG A 137 -9.77 -16.46 -23.20
N PRO A 138 -9.06 -16.31 -24.33
CA PRO A 138 -9.01 -15.04 -25.06
C PRO A 138 -10.38 -14.63 -25.61
N CYS A 139 -10.52 -13.36 -25.98
CA CYS A 139 -11.66 -12.80 -26.70
C CYS A 139 -11.11 -11.83 -27.75
N ASP A 140 -11.70 -11.76 -28.96
CA ASP A 140 -11.25 -10.79 -29.97
C ASP A 140 -11.49 -9.36 -29.48
N PRO A 141 -10.44 -8.51 -29.38
CA PRO A 141 -10.59 -7.10 -29.02
C PRO A 141 -11.52 -6.32 -29.97
N LYS A 142 -11.58 -6.67 -31.26
CA LYS A 142 -12.43 -5.97 -32.24
C LYS A 142 -13.91 -6.29 -32.04
N ALA A 143 -14.29 -7.58 -32.04
CA ALA A 143 -15.67 -8.01 -31.77
C ALA A 143 -16.16 -7.50 -30.41
N PHE A 144 -15.30 -7.52 -29.37
CA PHE A 144 -15.62 -6.94 -28.07
C PHE A 144 -15.87 -5.41 -28.16
N ALA A 145 -15.05 -4.67 -28.90
CA ALA A 145 -15.24 -3.22 -29.09
C ALA A 145 -16.52 -2.87 -29.89
N GLU A 146 -16.88 -3.63 -30.93
CA GLU A 146 -18.13 -3.43 -31.68
C GLU A 146 -19.38 -3.80 -30.87
N ALA A 147 -19.30 -4.84 -30.04
CA ALA A 147 -20.37 -5.17 -29.10
C ALA A 147 -20.55 -4.06 -28.05
N LEU A 148 -19.47 -3.49 -27.51
CA LEU A 148 -19.53 -2.32 -26.61
C LEU A 148 -20.19 -1.10 -27.26
N LYS A 149 -19.88 -0.78 -28.52
CA LYS A 149 -20.56 0.30 -29.28
C LYS A 149 -22.05 0.03 -29.49
N THR A 150 -22.44 -1.23 -29.59
CA THR A 150 -23.84 -1.63 -29.77
C THR A 150 -24.63 -1.51 -28.47
N ILE A 151 -24.08 -2.04 -27.38
CA ILE A 151 -24.63 -1.86 -26.03
C ILE A 151 -24.68 -0.36 -25.66
N ALA A 152 -23.70 0.45 -26.06
CA ALA A 152 -23.72 1.91 -25.85
C ALA A 152 -24.97 2.57 -26.45
N ARG A 153 -25.32 2.22 -27.69
CA ARG A 153 -26.50 2.74 -28.40
C ARG A 153 -27.81 2.28 -27.75
N GLN A 154 -27.85 1.04 -27.25
CA GLN A 154 -29.02 0.48 -26.56
C GLN A 154 -29.20 1.05 -25.15
N MET A 155 -28.11 1.35 -24.44
CA MET A 155 -28.14 1.89 -23.08
C MET A 155 -28.36 3.40 -23.00
N GLU A 156 -27.98 4.19 -24.02
CA GLU A 156 -28.08 5.66 -23.97
C GLU A 156 -29.48 6.21 -23.65
N PRO A 157 -30.61 5.66 -24.15
CA PRO A 157 -31.95 6.11 -23.72
C PRO A 157 -32.20 5.94 -22.22
N ILE A 158 -31.72 4.82 -21.65
CA ILE A 158 -31.89 4.45 -20.24
C ILE A 158 -30.98 5.30 -19.35
N VAL A 159 -29.73 5.49 -19.80
CA VAL A 159 -28.75 6.40 -19.20
C VAL A 159 -29.24 7.85 -19.22
N SER A 160 -29.83 8.29 -20.33
CA SER A 160 -30.41 9.62 -20.47
C SER A 160 -31.61 9.80 -19.55
N TRP A 161 -32.51 8.82 -19.46
CA TRP A 161 -33.67 8.92 -18.57
C TRP A 161 -33.22 9.07 -17.10
N LEU A 162 -32.33 8.22 -16.63
CA LEU A 162 -31.98 8.12 -15.21
C LEU A 162 -30.91 9.14 -14.77
N TYR A 163 -30.14 9.69 -15.72
CA TYR A 163 -29.00 10.56 -15.45
C TYR A 163 -28.88 11.81 -16.35
N ARG A 164 -29.90 12.20 -17.14
CA ARG A 164 -29.94 13.52 -17.83
C ARG A 164 -31.16 14.32 -17.38
N PRO A 165 -30.98 15.42 -16.62
CA PRO A 165 -32.10 16.27 -16.19
C PRO A 165 -32.80 16.90 -17.39
N LEU A 166 -34.09 17.26 -17.24
CA LEU A 166 -34.84 17.91 -18.33
C LEU A 166 -34.23 19.28 -18.62
N GLY A 167 -34.03 19.59 -19.91
CA GLY A 167 -33.38 20.82 -20.37
C GLY A 167 -31.86 20.87 -20.18
N ALA A 168 -31.24 19.93 -19.47
CA ALA A 168 -29.80 19.93 -19.22
C ALA A 168 -28.99 19.34 -20.38
N SER A 169 -27.96 20.08 -20.82
CA SER A 169 -26.97 19.63 -21.81
C SER A 169 -25.89 18.69 -21.26
N THR A 170 -25.85 18.53 -19.94
CA THR A 170 -24.88 17.69 -19.24
C THR A 170 -25.53 16.40 -18.74
N LEU A 171 -24.77 15.31 -18.73
CA LEU A 171 -25.15 14.18 -17.89
C LEU A 171 -24.83 14.57 -16.45
N VAL A 172 -25.70 14.12 -15.54
CA VAL A 172 -25.32 13.72 -14.19
C VAL A 172 -24.22 12.68 -14.37
N GLU A 173 -22.99 13.19 -14.48
CA GLU A 173 -21.81 12.41 -14.23
C GLU A 173 -21.69 12.17 -12.74
N TYR A 174 -22.48 12.79 -11.85
CA TYR A 174 -22.58 12.37 -10.47
C TYR A 174 -24.02 12.71 -9.81
N THR A 175 -24.85 11.88 -9.08
CA THR A 175 -25.91 12.38 -8.04
C THR A 175 -25.70 11.92 -6.53
N THR A 176 -25.44 12.77 -5.51
CA THR A 176 -24.99 12.37 -4.12
C THR A 176 -26.06 12.63 -3.10
N TRP A 177 -26.05 11.83 -2.03
CA TRP A 177 -27.09 11.84 -1.00
C TRP A 177 -26.48 11.48 0.36
N SER A 178 -27.12 11.78 1.49
CA SER A 178 -26.67 11.62 2.88
C SER A 178 -27.72 10.94 3.73
N ASP A 179 -27.32 9.99 4.59
CA ASP A 179 -28.28 9.44 5.52
C ASP A 179 -28.67 10.41 6.63
N VAL A 180 -29.86 10.19 7.20
CA VAL A 180 -30.53 11.12 8.10
C VAL A 180 -30.91 10.42 9.42
N PHE A 181 -30.70 11.10 10.56
CA PHE A 181 -30.94 10.53 11.90
C PHE A 181 -32.03 11.26 12.62
N ARG A 182 -32.70 10.53 13.50
CA ARG A 182 -33.43 11.15 14.59
C ARG A 182 -32.42 11.53 15.67
N CYS A 183 -32.18 12.83 15.83
CA CYS A 183 -31.47 13.36 16.98
C CYS A 183 -32.09 12.82 18.28
N HIS A 184 -31.31 12.21 19.19
CA HIS A 184 -31.91 11.66 20.42
C HIS A 184 -32.30 12.73 21.46
N SER A 185 -31.74 13.93 21.37
CA SER A 185 -32.11 15.10 22.19
C SER A 185 -33.33 15.81 21.59
N CYS A 186 -33.15 16.63 20.54
CA CYS A 186 -34.23 17.45 19.96
C CYS A 186 -35.13 16.76 18.91
N ARG A 187 -34.94 15.48 18.60
CA ARG A 187 -35.68 14.70 17.57
C ARG A 187 -35.57 15.17 16.12
N SER A 188 -34.98 16.34 15.84
CA SER A 188 -34.74 16.85 14.48
C SER A 188 -33.94 15.89 13.60
N ARG A 189 -34.17 16.00 12.28
CA ARG A 189 -33.38 15.33 11.24
C ARG A 189 -31.93 15.82 11.30
N ILE A 190 -31.01 14.91 11.62
CA ILE A 190 -29.57 15.13 11.44
C ILE A 190 -29.25 14.70 10.02
N VAL A 191 -29.37 15.61 9.06
CA VAL A 191 -28.81 15.38 7.73
C VAL A 191 -27.31 15.41 7.88
N TYR A 192 -26.68 14.29 7.56
CA TYR A 192 -25.26 14.14 7.84
C TYR A 192 -24.42 15.11 6.98
N TRP A 193 -24.93 15.64 5.85
CA TRP A 193 -24.35 16.76 5.07
C TRP A 193 -24.10 18.01 5.89
N GLU A 194 -25.05 18.35 6.75
CA GLU A 194 -25.02 19.58 7.53
C GLU A 194 -24.21 19.45 8.82
N SER A 195 -24.13 18.23 9.38
CA SER A 195 -23.59 17.87 10.72
C SER A 195 -22.08 18.04 10.91
N VAL A 196 -21.54 18.76 9.92
CA VAL A 196 -20.21 18.70 9.37
C VAL A 196 -20.12 19.53 8.06
N GLN A 197 -21.08 20.43 7.76
CA GLN A 197 -21.03 21.26 6.53
C GLN A 197 -20.05 22.42 6.61
N LYS A 198 -19.75 22.93 7.82
CA LYS A 198 -19.14 24.24 8.01
C LYS A 198 -17.65 24.45 8.49
N ASN A 199 -16.85 23.69 9.26
CA ASN A 199 -15.46 24.07 9.77
C ASN A 199 -14.16 23.37 9.18
N GLY A 200 -14.19 22.27 8.41
CA GLY A 200 -12.98 21.53 7.95
C GLY A 200 -12.65 20.07 8.38
N SER A 201 -13.18 19.47 9.48
CA SER A 201 -13.45 18.02 9.71
C SER A 201 -14.37 17.61 10.91
N VAL A 202 -13.96 16.81 11.89
CA VAL A 202 -14.91 16.25 12.89
C VAL A 202 -14.42 15.92 14.29
N ASP A 203 -15.25 16.33 15.21
CA ASP A 203 -14.99 16.29 16.62
C ASP A 203 -15.64 15.09 17.30
N GLY A 204 -14.83 14.09 17.69
CA GLY A 204 -15.22 13.10 18.69
C GLY A 204 -15.41 11.67 18.28
N ASP A 205 -16.57 11.14 18.61
CA ASP A 205 -17.05 9.83 18.24
C ASP A 205 -18.51 9.91 17.74
N ARG A 206 -18.91 11.10 17.28
CA ARG A 206 -20.30 11.60 17.43
C ARG A 206 -20.98 12.07 16.14
N VAL A 207 -22.17 12.67 16.23
CA VAL A 207 -22.79 13.42 15.13
C VAL A 207 -23.39 14.68 15.73
N ALA A 208 -22.96 15.85 15.25
CA ALA A 208 -23.53 17.12 15.68
C ALA A 208 -24.87 17.35 14.99
N CYS A 209 -25.94 17.52 15.75
CA CYS A 209 -27.24 17.86 15.19
C CYS A 209 -27.26 19.33 14.71
N SER A 210 -27.52 19.55 13.43
CA SER A 210 -27.61 20.90 12.82
C SER A 210 -28.68 21.81 13.43
N ALA A 211 -29.67 21.26 14.15
CA ALA A 211 -30.75 22.03 14.78
C ALA A 211 -30.53 22.38 16.27
N CYS A 212 -29.88 21.52 17.06
CA CYS A 212 -29.71 21.75 18.51
C CYS A 212 -28.25 21.79 18.99
N GLY A 213 -27.30 21.31 18.19
CA GLY A 213 -25.88 21.26 18.54
C GLY A 213 -25.45 20.12 19.47
N GLU A 214 -26.36 19.23 19.83
CA GLU A 214 -26.03 18.02 20.60
C GLU A 214 -25.15 17.07 19.77
N ARG A 215 -24.12 16.50 20.40
CA ARG A 215 -23.17 15.57 19.77
C ARG A 215 -23.35 14.15 20.35
N PHE A 216 -24.00 13.25 19.61
CA PHE A 216 -24.26 11.85 20.03
C PHE A 216 -23.25 10.88 19.47
N ARG A 217 -22.75 9.91 20.26
CA ARG A 217 -22.04 8.76 19.70
C ARG A 217 -22.87 8.09 18.62
N LYS A 218 -22.20 7.69 17.55
CA LYS A 218 -22.91 7.31 16.34
C LYS A 218 -23.61 5.94 16.41
N ALA A 219 -23.05 4.94 17.09
CA ALA A 219 -23.75 3.66 17.27
C ALA A 219 -25.08 3.81 18.03
N ASP A 220 -25.27 4.96 18.69
CA ASP A 220 -26.34 5.26 19.64
C ASP A 220 -27.35 6.26 19.03
N LEU A 221 -27.50 6.31 17.70
CA LEU A 221 -28.44 7.20 16.99
C LEU A 221 -29.29 6.43 15.96
N GLN A 222 -30.57 6.78 15.87
CA GLN A 222 -31.55 6.06 15.07
C GLN A 222 -31.51 6.48 13.59
N TRP A 223 -31.22 5.53 12.70
CA TRP A 223 -31.39 5.68 11.24
C TRP A 223 -32.86 5.77 10.87
N ILE A 224 -33.24 6.77 10.08
CA ILE A 224 -34.63 7.07 9.73
C ILE A 224 -34.80 7.32 8.22
N GLY A 225 -34.04 6.62 7.39
CA GLY A 225 -33.93 6.95 5.98
C GLY A 225 -32.99 8.13 5.75
N GLU A 226 -33.07 8.73 4.56
CA GLU A 226 -31.92 9.36 3.95
C GLU A 226 -32.27 10.30 2.74
N GLN A 227 -31.41 11.25 2.30
CA GLN A 227 -31.75 12.27 1.26
C GLN A 227 -30.58 12.76 0.35
N PRO A 228 -30.80 13.18 -0.92
CA PRO A 228 -29.79 13.81 -1.82
C PRO A 228 -29.17 15.13 -1.30
N VAL A 229 -27.89 15.42 -1.62
CA VAL A 229 -27.06 16.52 -1.06
C VAL A 229 -25.95 17.17 -1.92
N LEU A 230 -25.39 16.54 -2.96
CA LEU A 230 -24.49 17.22 -3.95
C LEU A 230 -24.60 16.56 -5.32
N THR A 231 -24.53 17.30 -6.41
CA THR A 231 -24.41 16.78 -7.78
C THR A 231 -23.15 17.30 -8.45
N GLN A 232 -22.61 16.53 -9.38
CA GLN A 232 -21.78 17.11 -10.40
C GLN A 232 -22.18 16.55 -11.76
N THR A 233 -21.79 17.27 -12.78
CA THR A 233 -22.18 16.95 -14.15
C THR A 233 -21.00 17.11 -15.09
N SER A 234 -21.04 16.41 -16.22
CA SER A 234 -20.11 16.66 -17.33
C SER A 234 -20.86 16.79 -18.64
N SER A 235 -20.29 17.62 -19.52
CA SER A 235 -20.61 17.70 -20.95
C SER A 235 -19.94 16.58 -21.77
N GLY A 236 -19.50 15.48 -21.13
CA GLY A 236 -18.69 14.43 -21.75
C GLY A 236 -17.20 14.74 -21.83
N SER A 237 -16.76 15.92 -21.38
CA SER A 237 -15.34 16.30 -21.30
C SER A 237 -14.63 15.73 -20.06
N SER A 238 -13.31 15.91 -19.96
CA SER A 238 -12.52 15.55 -18.78
C SER A 238 -12.73 16.46 -17.56
N ARG A 239 -13.48 17.56 -17.73
CA ARG A 239 -13.88 18.49 -16.68
C ARG A 239 -15.24 18.08 -16.13
N ILE A 240 -15.37 18.12 -14.80
CA ILE A 240 -16.59 17.71 -14.11
C ILE A 240 -16.88 18.72 -12.99
N ASP A 241 -17.96 19.49 -13.15
CA ASP A 241 -18.29 20.71 -12.39
C ASP A 241 -19.36 20.44 -11.32
N SER A 242 -19.44 21.26 -10.26
CA SER A 242 -20.03 20.86 -8.96
C SER A 242 -21.01 21.82 -8.31
N HIS A 243 -22.16 21.28 -7.87
CA HIS A 243 -23.32 22.02 -7.36
C HIS A 243 -24.13 21.20 -6.34
N ALA A 244 -25.00 21.84 -5.54
CA ALA A 244 -26.02 21.12 -4.78
C ALA A 244 -27.09 20.56 -5.75
N PRO A 245 -27.80 19.45 -5.44
CA PRO A 245 -28.67 18.80 -6.41
C PRO A 245 -29.81 19.71 -6.84
N THR A 246 -30.03 19.82 -8.15
CA THR A 246 -31.08 20.68 -8.70
C THR A 246 -32.45 20.02 -8.57
N VAL A 247 -33.53 20.80 -8.67
CA VAL A 247 -34.91 20.29 -8.57
C VAL A 247 -35.17 19.19 -9.60
N GLU A 248 -34.59 19.32 -10.79
CA GLU A 248 -34.71 18.39 -11.90
C GLU A 248 -33.94 17.08 -11.63
N GLU A 249 -32.79 17.15 -10.96
CA GLU A 249 -32.00 15.98 -10.54
C GLU A 249 -32.65 15.22 -9.37
N LEU A 250 -33.28 15.94 -8.45
CA LEU A 250 -34.13 15.39 -7.39
C LEU A 250 -35.34 14.66 -8.00
N ALA A 251 -35.99 15.26 -9.00
CA ALA A 251 -37.09 14.65 -9.73
C ALA A 251 -36.68 13.37 -10.50
N LEU A 252 -35.45 13.29 -11.04
CA LEU A 252 -34.94 12.04 -11.63
C LEU A 252 -34.85 10.91 -10.59
N ILE A 253 -34.34 11.22 -9.39
CA ILE A 253 -34.26 10.25 -8.29
C ILE A 253 -35.67 9.79 -7.93
N GLU A 254 -36.60 10.71 -7.68
CA GLU A 254 -37.96 10.39 -7.27
C GLU A 254 -38.75 9.62 -8.34
N GLU A 255 -38.58 9.94 -9.64
CA GLU A 255 -39.16 9.13 -10.73
C GLU A 255 -38.55 7.71 -10.73
N SER A 256 -37.23 7.57 -10.57
CA SER A 256 -36.56 6.27 -10.57
C SER A 256 -36.96 5.38 -9.39
N GLU A 257 -37.19 5.97 -8.21
CA GLU A 257 -37.65 5.29 -7.00
C GLU A 257 -39.14 4.90 -7.08
N LYS A 258 -39.98 5.68 -7.78
CA LYS A 258 -41.38 5.32 -8.04
C LYS A 258 -41.52 4.29 -9.17
N ALA A 259 -40.63 4.31 -10.17
CA ALA A 259 -40.70 3.42 -11.33
C ALA A 259 -40.53 1.93 -10.96
N PRO A 260 -41.36 1.00 -11.49
CA PRO A 260 -41.09 -0.43 -11.45
C PRO A 260 -39.91 -0.77 -12.37
N ILE A 261 -38.99 -1.61 -11.89
CA ILE A 261 -37.85 -2.10 -12.71
C ILE A 261 -38.39 -3.16 -13.69
N PRO A 262 -38.30 -2.95 -15.02
CA PRO A 262 -38.97 -3.85 -15.96
C PRO A 262 -38.19 -5.14 -16.22
N TYR A 263 -36.87 -5.10 -16.07
CA TYR A 263 -35.96 -6.22 -16.26
C TYR A 263 -35.83 -7.07 -14.97
N TRP A 264 -35.10 -8.19 -15.06
CA TRP A 264 -34.82 -9.07 -13.94
C TRP A 264 -33.75 -8.52 -12.98
N ILE A 265 -33.96 -8.75 -11.68
CA ILE A 265 -33.05 -8.39 -10.60
C ILE A 265 -32.83 -9.59 -9.66
N PRO A 266 -31.65 -9.73 -9.04
CA PRO A 266 -31.38 -10.80 -8.09
C PRO A 266 -32.20 -10.66 -6.79
N VAL A 267 -33.21 -11.52 -6.63
CA VAL A 267 -33.99 -11.64 -5.39
C VAL A 267 -33.45 -12.80 -4.56
N VAL A 268 -32.37 -12.54 -3.82
CA VAL A 268 -31.77 -13.51 -2.88
C VAL A 268 -31.81 -12.92 -1.47
N SER A 269 -32.62 -13.52 -0.60
CA SER A 269 -32.79 -13.10 0.80
C SER A 269 -31.64 -13.58 1.68
N PHE A 270 -31.40 -12.89 2.81
CA PHE A 270 -30.47 -13.31 3.85
C PHE A 270 -31.23 -13.93 5.04
N GLY A 271 -30.92 -15.18 5.38
CA GLY A 271 -31.34 -15.80 6.63
C GLY A 271 -30.27 -15.71 7.72
N HIS A 272 -30.46 -16.46 8.81
CA HIS A 272 -29.56 -16.47 9.96
C HIS A 272 -28.32 -17.36 9.75
N GLU A 273 -28.36 -18.25 8.76
CA GLU A 273 -27.26 -19.12 8.32
C GLU A 273 -26.12 -18.39 7.59
N ARG A 274 -26.39 -17.18 7.06
CA ARG A 274 -25.41 -16.31 6.39
C ARG A 274 -24.50 -15.62 7.41
N GLU A 275 -23.41 -16.29 7.78
CA GLU A 275 -22.33 -15.82 8.66
C GLU A 275 -21.90 -14.36 8.40
N MET A 276 -22.01 -13.89 7.14
CA MET A 276 -21.44 -12.60 6.72
C MET A 276 -22.49 -11.48 6.61
N TRP A 277 -23.77 -11.81 6.80
CA TRP A 277 -24.84 -10.88 7.09
C TRP A 277 -24.85 -10.54 8.59
N ARG A 278 -25.27 -9.34 8.95
CA ARG A 278 -25.10 -8.78 10.31
C ARG A 278 -26.26 -7.87 10.69
N ALA A 279 -26.55 -7.72 11.99
CA ALA A 279 -27.65 -6.91 12.52
C ALA A 279 -27.75 -5.48 11.95
N SER A 280 -26.63 -4.88 11.53
CA SER A 280 -26.63 -3.61 10.79
C SER A 280 -27.51 -3.63 9.54
N HIS A 281 -27.38 -4.65 8.69
CA HIS A 281 -28.09 -4.74 7.41
C HIS A 281 -29.60 -4.67 7.64
N ARG A 282 -30.10 -5.45 8.60
CA ARG A 282 -31.49 -5.43 9.09
C ARG A 282 -31.94 -4.03 9.52
N SER A 283 -31.10 -3.29 10.24
CA SER A 283 -31.43 -1.96 10.79
C SER A 283 -31.58 -0.86 9.74
N MET A 284 -31.38 -1.16 8.45
CA MET A 284 -31.55 -0.24 7.32
C MET A 284 -32.27 -0.93 6.14
N GLY A 285 -33.07 -1.96 6.43
CA GLY A 285 -33.92 -2.65 5.44
C GLY A 285 -33.20 -3.62 4.52
N VAL A 286 -31.90 -3.87 4.68
CA VAL A 286 -31.12 -4.75 3.79
C VAL A 286 -31.34 -6.23 4.16
N THR A 287 -32.47 -6.75 3.68
CA THR A 287 -32.97 -8.12 3.87
C THR A 287 -32.57 -9.07 2.75
N GLY A 288 -32.14 -8.57 1.59
CA GLY A 288 -31.65 -9.38 0.48
C GLY A 288 -30.71 -8.62 -0.47
N VAL A 289 -30.42 -9.25 -1.60
CA VAL A 289 -29.47 -8.76 -2.61
C VAL A 289 -30.05 -7.64 -3.47
N ALA A 290 -31.36 -7.54 -3.66
CA ALA A 290 -31.96 -6.38 -4.33
C ALA A 290 -31.74 -5.11 -3.50
N GLU A 291 -31.78 -5.23 -2.17
CA GLU A 291 -31.37 -4.22 -1.21
C GLU A 291 -29.84 -4.11 -1.08
N PHE A 292 -29.09 -4.72 -2.01
CA PHE A 292 -27.72 -4.39 -2.40
C PHE A 292 -27.58 -3.74 -3.79
N PHE A 293 -28.64 -3.19 -4.42
CA PHE A 293 -28.58 -2.21 -5.53
C PHE A 293 -29.54 -1.00 -5.26
N SER A 294 -29.18 0.26 -5.57
CA SER A 294 -30.16 1.39 -5.49
C SER A 294 -31.26 1.18 -6.53
N LYS A 295 -32.45 1.77 -6.42
CA LYS A 295 -33.47 1.49 -7.44
C LYS A 295 -33.06 2.03 -8.81
N ARG A 296 -32.42 3.21 -8.85
CA ARG A 296 -31.78 3.73 -10.06
C ARG A 296 -30.71 2.80 -10.62
N ASN A 297 -29.82 2.25 -9.79
CA ASN A 297 -28.80 1.31 -10.27
C ASN A 297 -29.37 -0.06 -10.66
N LEU A 298 -30.41 -0.54 -9.98
CA LEU A 298 -31.15 -1.75 -10.33
C LEU A 298 -31.67 -1.62 -11.76
N HIS A 299 -32.32 -0.50 -12.12
CA HIS A 299 -32.79 -0.26 -13.48
C HIS A 299 -31.65 -0.42 -14.50
N VAL A 300 -30.52 0.26 -14.30
CA VAL A 300 -29.43 0.28 -15.29
C VAL A 300 -28.62 -1.02 -15.30
N LEU A 301 -28.44 -1.71 -14.17
CA LEU A 301 -27.79 -3.03 -14.14
C LEU A 301 -28.66 -4.14 -14.72
N ALA A 302 -29.96 -4.12 -14.41
CA ALA A 302 -30.89 -5.10 -14.94
C ALA A 302 -31.04 -4.93 -16.46
N ALA A 303 -31.12 -3.67 -16.93
CA ALA A 303 -31.03 -3.33 -18.35
C ALA A 303 -29.69 -3.80 -18.96
N LEU A 304 -28.56 -3.43 -18.37
CA LEU A 304 -27.24 -3.77 -18.89
C LEU A 304 -26.99 -5.29 -18.94
N ARG A 305 -27.43 -6.06 -17.93
CA ARG A 305 -27.40 -7.54 -17.98
C ARG A 305 -28.28 -8.06 -19.11
N HIS A 306 -29.51 -7.55 -19.24
CA HIS A 306 -30.43 -7.94 -20.29
C HIS A 306 -29.84 -7.69 -21.70
N THR A 307 -29.29 -6.49 -21.94
CA THR A 307 -28.61 -6.13 -23.20
C THR A 307 -27.36 -6.99 -23.46
N ILE A 308 -26.55 -7.29 -22.44
CA ILE A 308 -25.39 -8.18 -22.58
C ILE A 308 -25.81 -9.61 -22.92
N LEU A 309 -26.89 -10.13 -22.32
CA LEU A 309 -27.36 -11.50 -22.59
C LEU A 309 -27.88 -11.69 -24.02
N GLN A 310 -28.41 -10.63 -24.64
CA GLN A 310 -28.81 -10.60 -26.06
C GLN A 310 -27.62 -10.69 -27.04
N VAL A 311 -26.37 -10.53 -26.60
CA VAL A 311 -25.19 -10.68 -27.48
C VAL A 311 -25.08 -12.13 -27.94
N ALA A 312 -25.14 -12.34 -29.26
CA ALA A 312 -25.19 -13.68 -29.87
C ALA A 312 -23.88 -14.47 -29.75
N ASP A 313 -22.73 -13.79 -29.82
CA ASP A 313 -21.42 -14.41 -29.61
C ASP A 313 -21.23 -14.78 -28.13
N GLU A 314 -21.13 -16.07 -27.83
CA GLU A 314 -20.95 -16.61 -26.47
C GLU A 314 -19.73 -16.03 -25.76
N ARG A 315 -18.59 -15.89 -26.46
CA ARG A 315 -17.32 -15.49 -25.86
C ARG A 315 -17.29 -13.99 -25.59
N VAL A 316 -17.78 -13.18 -26.52
CA VAL A 316 -17.94 -11.73 -26.33
C VAL A 316 -18.97 -11.49 -25.21
N ARG A 317 -20.06 -12.27 -25.15
CA ARG A 317 -21.02 -12.23 -24.03
C ARG A 317 -20.40 -12.62 -22.69
N GLU A 318 -19.64 -13.71 -22.59
CA GLU A 318 -18.87 -14.09 -21.38
C GLU A 318 -17.94 -12.93 -20.96
N ALA A 319 -17.21 -12.32 -21.90
CA ALA A 319 -16.28 -11.21 -21.66
C ALA A 319 -16.97 -9.91 -21.22
N LEU A 320 -18.17 -9.63 -21.75
CA LEU A 320 -19.01 -8.51 -21.34
C LEU A 320 -19.62 -8.77 -19.96
N LEU A 321 -20.05 -10.00 -19.66
CA LEU A 321 -20.46 -10.42 -18.32
C LEU A 321 -19.30 -10.33 -17.32
N PHE A 322 -18.05 -10.51 -17.75
CA PHE A 322 -16.86 -10.30 -16.92
C PHE A 322 -16.58 -8.81 -16.66
N ALA A 323 -16.72 -7.94 -17.66
CA ALA A 323 -16.69 -6.49 -17.44
C ALA A 323 -17.84 -6.01 -16.54
N PHE A 324 -19.02 -6.63 -16.66
CA PHE A 324 -20.19 -6.41 -15.82
C PHE A 324 -19.95 -6.89 -14.38
N THR A 325 -19.51 -8.12 -14.14
CA THR A 325 -19.21 -8.57 -12.77
C THR A 325 -18.05 -7.80 -12.13
N ALA A 326 -17.09 -7.33 -12.94
CA ALA A 326 -16.04 -6.42 -12.48
C ALA A 326 -16.53 -4.98 -12.23
N CYS A 327 -17.68 -4.60 -12.80
CA CYS A 327 -18.61 -3.68 -12.15
C CYS A 327 -19.36 -4.45 -11.03
N VAL A 328 -20.68 -4.73 -11.08
CA VAL A 328 -21.51 -5.46 -10.07
C VAL A 328 -21.17 -5.27 -8.59
N ASN A 329 -20.11 -5.82 -8.00
CA ASN A 329 -19.67 -5.34 -6.68
C ASN A 329 -19.42 -3.82 -6.75
N ARG A 330 -18.70 -3.41 -7.81
CA ARG A 330 -18.52 -2.12 -8.47
C ARG A 330 -19.71 -1.77 -9.41
N ALA A 331 -20.93 -2.23 -9.15
CA ALA A 331 -22.13 -1.46 -9.52
C ALA A 331 -23.29 -1.49 -8.48
N SER A 332 -23.06 -2.24 -7.41
CA SER A 332 -23.93 -2.47 -6.26
C SER A 332 -24.15 -1.25 -5.42
N LYS A 333 -24.61 -1.57 -4.24
CA LYS A 333 -24.63 -0.69 -3.15
C LYS A 333 -23.20 -0.33 -2.66
N ARG A 334 -22.21 -1.23 -2.57
CA ARG A 334 -20.93 -1.10 -1.81
C ARG A 334 -19.74 -0.14 -2.27
N TYR A 335 -19.79 1.23 -2.22
CA TYR A 335 -18.57 2.15 -2.36
C TYR A 335 -18.58 3.61 -1.68
N GLN A 336 -17.47 4.14 -1.05
CA GLN A 336 -17.27 5.33 -0.12
C GLN A 336 -16.04 6.31 -0.38
N TRP A 337 -15.88 7.40 0.41
CA TRP A 337 -15.33 8.75 0.20
C TRP A 337 -13.78 8.85 0.59
N ASN A 338 -13.10 9.89 0.07
CA ASN A 338 -11.81 10.66 -0.09
C ASN A 338 -11.88 11.96 -1.01
N ALA A 339 -11.97 13.20 -0.49
CA ALA A 339 -12.07 14.47 -1.25
C ALA A 339 -10.68 14.94 -1.73
N LYS A 340 -9.96 13.96 -2.27
CA LYS A 340 -8.92 14.13 -3.26
C LYS A 340 -9.30 13.31 -4.51
N ARG A 341 -9.95 12.15 -4.37
CA ARG A 341 -10.15 11.10 -5.40
C ARG A 341 -11.06 9.92 -4.94
N PRO A 342 -11.79 9.24 -5.84
CA PRO A 342 -12.12 7.77 -5.83
C PRO A 342 -11.05 6.71 -5.20
N THR A 343 -11.39 4.09 -4.27
CA THR A 343 -10.62 2.78 -4.05
C THR A 343 -10.96 1.63 -5.01
N ASN A 344 -11.55 0.51 -4.57
CA ASN A 344 -11.91 -0.70 -5.36
C ASN A 344 -12.74 -1.72 -4.54
N VAL A 345 -14.08 -1.69 -4.65
CA VAL A 345 -15.17 -2.46 -3.95
C VAL A 345 -14.88 -3.45 -2.82
N MET A 346 -15.60 -4.59 -2.70
CA MET A 346 -15.88 -5.20 -1.39
C MET A 346 -16.23 -6.72 -1.46
N THR A 347 -16.10 -7.61 -0.47
CA THR A 347 -15.06 -7.96 0.54
C THR A 347 -15.41 -9.32 1.21
N GLY A 348 -14.54 -9.73 2.14
CA GLY A 348 -14.73 -10.42 3.42
C GLY A 348 -16.04 -10.23 4.17
N THR A 349 -16.88 -9.27 3.78
CA THR A 349 -18.21 -9.06 4.32
C THR A 349 -19.09 -8.32 3.31
N LEU A 350 -20.35 -8.17 3.69
CA LEU A 350 -21.34 -7.33 3.01
C LEU A 350 -21.58 -5.98 3.75
N TYR A 351 -20.90 -5.76 4.90
CA TYR A 351 -21.12 -4.68 5.87
C TYR A 351 -21.25 -3.25 5.27
N ILE A 352 -21.98 -2.43 6.01
CA ILE A 352 -22.64 -1.22 5.54
C ILE A 352 -22.47 -0.11 6.61
N SER A 353 -22.16 1.13 6.24
CA SER A 353 -21.99 2.33 7.08
C SER A 353 -22.77 3.61 6.64
N SER A 354 -22.23 4.74 6.11
CA SER A 354 -23.01 6.01 5.97
C SER A 354 -22.63 7.11 4.94
N LEU A 355 -21.84 6.83 3.90
CA LEU A 355 -21.06 7.73 3.03
C LEU A 355 -20.83 7.15 1.61
N ARG A 356 -21.77 7.21 0.64
CA ARG A 356 -21.64 6.75 -0.79
C ARG A 356 -22.10 7.77 -1.85
N TYR A 357 -21.94 7.51 -3.17
CA TYR A 357 -22.17 8.43 -4.35
C TYR A 357 -23.41 7.93 -5.07
N GLU A 358 -23.99 8.52 -6.11
CA GLU A 358 -24.79 7.71 -7.01
C GLU A 358 -24.27 7.81 -8.40
N TRP A 359 -23.95 6.65 -8.95
CA TRP A 359 -23.27 6.60 -10.21
C TRP A 359 -24.17 6.18 -11.37
N ASN A 360 -23.56 6.00 -12.54
CA ASN A 360 -24.19 5.56 -13.78
C ASN A 360 -23.39 4.36 -14.22
N VAL A 361 -24.01 3.20 -14.12
CA VAL A 361 -23.46 1.87 -14.43
C VAL A 361 -22.71 1.89 -15.76
N TRP A 362 -23.15 2.72 -16.69
CA TRP A 362 -22.46 2.98 -17.93
C TRP A 362 -21.05 3.58 -17.79
N SER A 363 -20.84 4.59 -16.95
CA SER A 363 -19.54 5.25 -16.75
C SER A 363 -18.52 4.42 -15.95
N LEU A 364 -18.90 3.34 -15.24
CA LEU A 364 -17.92 2.29 -14.92
C LEU A 364 -17.87 1.21 -15.96
N PHE A 365 -18.99 0.72 -16.46
CA PHE A 365 -18.98 -0.39 -17.40
C PHE A 365 -18.09 -0.05 -18.59
N ARG A 366 -18.17 1.19 -19.12
CA ARG A 366 -17.22 1.77 -20.08
C ARG A 366 -15.76 1.78 -19.60
N ARG A 367 -15.47 2.27 -18.38
CA ARG A 367 -14.08 2.30 -17.84
C ARG A 367 -13.50 0.91 -17.58
N LYS A 368 -14.34 -0.03 -17.14
CA LYS A 368 -13.99 -1.40 -16.80
C LYS A 368 -13.89 -2.28 -18.03
N ALA A 369 -14.82 -2.15 -18.97
CA ALA A 369 -14.69 -2.72 -20.30
C ALA A 369 -13.44 -2.19 -21.01
N ALA A 370 -13.02 -0.93 -20.78
CA ALA A 370 -11.73 -0.45 -21.29
C ALA A 370 -10.50 -1.10 -20.59
N ASP A 371 -10.59 -1.49 -19.31
CA ASP A 371 -9.55 -2.34 -18.67
C ASP A 371 -9.54 -3.76 -19.24
N VAL A 372 -10.72 -4.33 -19.52
CA VAL A 372 -10.91 -5.69 -20.06
C VAL A 372 -10.49 -5.75 -21.53
N LEU A 373 -10.76 -4.70 -22.33
CA LEU A 373 -10.25 -4.55 -23.69
C LEU A 373 -8.72 -4.49 -23.67
N ARG A 374 -8.12 -3.63 -22.83
CA ARG A 374 -6.66 -3.58 -22.64
C ARG A 374 -6.07 -4.91 -22.20
N PHE A 375 -6.81 -5.73 -21.46
CA PHE A 375 -6.40 -7.08 -21.08
C PHE A 375 -6.40 -8.02 -22.28
N TYR A 376 -7.44 -8.05 -23.11
CA TYR A 376 -7.46 -8.88 -24.32
C TYR A 376 -6.47 -8.40 -25.41
N GLU A 377 -6.22 -7.10 -25.52
CA GLU A 377 -5.14 -6.51 -26.35
C GLU A 377 -3.73 -6.98 -25.92
N GLN A 378 -3.55 -7.38 -24.66
CA GLN A 378 -2.28 -7.82 -24.06
C GLN A 378 -2.33 -9.28 -23.60
N PHE A 379 -3.26 -10.08 -24.12
CA PHE A 379 -3.40 -11.50 -23.78
C PHE A 379 -2.17 -12.29 -24.28
N PRO A 380 -1.71 -13.34 -23.57
CA PRO A 380 -0.55 -14.12 -23.97
C PRO A 380 -0.65 -14.65 -25.41
N LYS A 381 0.39 -14.40 -26.21
CA LYS A 381 0.58 -15.05 -27.51
C LYS A 381 1.21 -16.42 -27.29
N THR A 382 0.36 -17.43 -27.10
CA THR A 382 0.73 -18.83 -26.86
C THR A 382 -0.18 -19.74 -27.69
N THR A 383 0.29 -20.95 -28.01
CA THR A 383 -0.53 -22.03 -28.57
C THR A 383 -1.10 -22.96 -27.49
N ALA A 384 -0.70 -22.79 -26.23
CA ALA A 384 -1.24 -23.54 -25.11
C ALA A 384 -2.68 -23.10 -24.79
N VAL A 385 -3.48 -24.04 -24.30
CA VAL A 385 -4.89 -23.84 -23.97
C VAL A 385 -5.16 -24.04 -22.49
N ALA A 386 -6.21 -23.39 -22.00
CA ALA A 386 -6.68 -23.48 -20.64
C ALA A 386 -8.21 -23.62 -20.62
N ASP A 387 -8.73 -24.65 -19.96
CA ASP A 387 -10.17 -24.81 -19.72
C ASP A 387 -10.49 -24.88 -18.22
N VAL A 388 -11.71 -24.49 -17.88
CA VAL A 388 -12.18 -24.36 -16.49
C VAL A 388 -13.59 -24.91 -16.35
N PHE A 389 -13.76 -25.83 -15.41
CA PHE A 389 -15.01 -26.53 -15.13
C PHE A 389 -15.40 -26.44 -13.63
N GLN A 390 -16.69 -26.52 -13.33
CA GLN A 390 -17.22 -26.47 -11.97
C GLN A 390 -17.31 -27.89 -11.38
N ARG A 391 -16.47 -28.20 -10.37
CA ARG A 391 -16.43 -29.52 -9.70
C ARG A 391 -15.75 -29.42 -8.33
N SER A 392 -16.01 -30.40 -7.46
CA SER A 392 -15.28 -30.53 -6.19
C SER A 392 -13.88 -31.09 -6.41
N ALA A 393 -12.92 -30.68 -5.59
CA ALA A 393 -11.60 -31.32 -5.52
C ALA A 393 -11.67 -32.78 -5.04
N THR A 394 -12.76 -33.16 -4.36
CA THR A 394 -13.04 -34.54 -3.88
C THR A 394 -13.71 -35.43 -4.93
N ASP A 395 -13.97 -34.91 -6.14
CA ASP A 395 -14.58 -35.66 -7.23
C ASP A 395 -13.88 -35.25 -8.54
N LEU A 396 -12.83 -36.00 -8.92
CA LEU A 396 -12.04 -35.72 -10.13
C LEU A 396 -12.03 -36.90 -11.11
N ASP A 397 -13.10 -37.70 -11.12
CA ASP A 397 -13.20 -38.90 -11.97
C ASP A 397 -13.48 -38.60 -13.45
N CYS A 398 -13.64 -37.31 -13.81
CA CYS A 398 -13.51 -36.85 -15.19
C CYS A 398 -12.05 -36.73 -15.68
N LEU A 399 -11.04 -36.98 -14.83
CA LEU A 399 -9.62 -36.95 -15.18
C LEU A 399 -9.00 -38.36 -15.07
N PRO A 400 -8.37 -38.88 -16.15
CA PRO A 400 -7.72 -40.19 -16.12
C PRO A 400 -6.51 -40.25 -15.18
N ASP A 401 -6.23 -41.45 -14.68
CA ASP A 401 -5.02 -41.76 -13.91
C ASP A 401 -3.75 -41.42 -14.70
N GLY A 402 -2.76 -40.81 -14.04
CA GLY A 402 -1.48 -40.48 -14.66
C GLY A 402 -1.56 -39.59 -15.91
N SER A 403 -2.59 -38.73 -16.04
CA SER A 403 -2.77 -37.81 -17.17
C SER A 403 -2.03 -36.47 -17.03
N ILE A 404 -1.76 -36.02 -15.81
CA ILE A 404 -1.27 -34.67 -15.49
C ILE A 404 0.23 -34.64 -15.18
N ASP A 405 0.98 -33.67 -15.74
CA ASP A 405 2.43 -33.51 -15.50
C ASP A 405 2.73 -32.86 -14.15
N MET A 406 1.95 -31.84 -13.78
CA MET A 406 2.05 -31.15 -12.49
C MET A 406 0.68 -30.77 -11.93
N VAL A 407 0.45 -31.00 -10.63
CA VAL A 407 -0.71 -30.49 -9.90
C VAL A 407 -0.27 -29.33 -9.00
N PHE A 408 -1.02 -28.23 -8.97
CA PHE A 408 -0.85 -27.12 -8.03
C PHE A 408 -2.13 -26.95 -7.22
N MET A 409 -2.03 -26.69 -5.91
CA MET A 409 -3.20 -26.63 -5.01
C MET A 409 -3.06 -25.43 -4.05
N ASP A 410 -4.08 -24.55 -3.98
CA ASP A 410 -4.21 -23.51 -2.95
C ASP A 410 -5.54 -23.69 -2.16
N PRO A 411 -5.71 -24.80 -1.40
CA PRO A 411 -6.99 -25.19 -0.80
C PRO A 411 -7.50 -24.24 0.29
N PRO A 412 -8.82 -24.26 0.59
CA PRO A 412 -9.44 -23.37 1.58
C PRO A 412 -8.84 -23.49 3.00
N PHE A 413 -8.65 -22.33 3.63
CA PHE A 413 -7.92 -22.18 4.89
C PHE A 413 -8.79 -22.41 6.15
N GLY A 414 -9.15 -23.65 6.46
CA GLY A 414 -9.80 -24.01 7.73
C GLY A 414 -11.10 -23.24 7.98
N SER A 415 -11.18 -22.44 9.05
CA SER A 415 -12.37 -21.65 9.43
C SER A 415 -12.20 -20.13 9.23
N ASN A 416 -11.56 -19.69 8.13
CA ASN A 416 -11.13 -18.29 7.98
C ASN A 416 -11.84 -17.47 6.90
N ILE A 417 -12.36 -18.09 5.84
CA ILE A 417 -13.11 -17.42 4.76
C ILE A 417 -14.23 -18.35 4.30
N PHE A 418 -15.44 -17.82 4.16
CA PHE A 418 -16.62 -18.50 3.61
C PHE A 418 -16.83 -18.02 2.18
N TYR A 419 -16.41 -18.80 1.18
CA TYR A 419 -16.31 -18.40 -0.22
C TYR A 419 -17.67 -18.24 -0.91
N ALA A 420 -18.70 -18.99 -0.52
CA ALA A 420 -20.08 -18.78 -1.00
C ALA A 420 -20.61 -17.37 -0.63
N ASP A 421 -20.64 -17.02 0.66
CA ASP A 421 -20.98 -15.67 1.16
C ASP A 421 -20.03 -14.57 0.61
N SER A 422 -18.83 -14.94 0.16
CA SER A 422 -17.92 -14.03 -0.53
C SER A 422 -18.41 -13.65 -1.91
N SER A 423 -18.78 -14.67 -2.69
CA SER A 423 -19.16 -14.57 -4.09
C SER A 423 -20.60 -14.11 -4.30
N LEU A 424 -21.41 -14.10 -3.25
CA LEU A 424 -22.86 -13.92 -3.28
C LEU A 424 -23.36 -12.78 -4.17
N LEU A 425 -22.78 -11.57 -4.14
CA LEU A 425 -23.22 -10.46 -5.02
C LEU A 425 -22.81 -10.62 -6.49
N TRP A 426 -21.85 -11.48 -6.83
CA TRP A 426 -21.57 -11.88 -8.21
C TRP A 426 -22.48 -13.03 -8.64
N GLU A 427 -22.56 -14.08 -7.82
CA GLU A 427 -23.31 -15.31 -8.09
C GLU A 427 -24.81 -15.04 -8.24
N SER A 428 -25.37 -14.19 -7.39
CA SER A 428 -26.74 -13.71 -7.50
C SER A 428 -27.04 -13.05 -8.85
N TRP A 429 -26.11 -12.27 -9.42
CA TRP A 429 -26.27 -11.62 -10.74
C TRP A 429 -25.90 -12.54 -11.92
N LEU A 430 -25.09 -13.57 -11.69
CA LEU A 430 -24.89 -14.67 -12.65
C LEU A 430 -26.15 -15.56 -12.74
N GLY A 431 -26.95 -15.61 -11.67
CA GLY A 431 -28.24 -16.31 -11.61
C GLY A 431 -28.17 -17.71 -10.98
N ALA A 432 -27.05 -18.07 -10.34
CA ALA A 432 -26.87 -19.35 -9.67
C ALA A 432 -25.88 -19.20 -8.50
N LEU A 433 -26.09 -19.93 -7.41
CA LEU A 433 -25.31 -19.86 -6.17
C LEU A 433 -24.48 -21.13 -5.95
N THR A 434 -23.32 -20.98 -5.30
CA THR A 434 -22.47 -22.10 -4.85
C THR A 434 -23.12 -22.89 -3.71
N ASP A 435 -22.98 -24.22 -3.72
CA ASP A 435 -23.37 -25.07 -2.60
C ASP A 435 -22.31 -25.09 -1.49
N GLU A 436 -22.67 -24.56 -0.32
CA GLU A 436 -21.88 -24.57 0.92
C GLU A 436 -21.61 -25.99 1.45
N SER A 437 -22.45 -26.97 1.11
CA SER A 437 -22.28 -28.36 1.57
C SER A 437 -20.96 -28.95 1.09
N LEU A 438 -20.51 -28.56 -0.10
CA LEU A 438 -19.28 -29.02 -0.75
C LEU A 438 -18.03 -28.19 -0.36
N GLU A 439 -18.18 -27.05 0.32
CA GLU A 439 -17.06 -26.18 0.67
C GLU A 439 -16.17 -26.81 1.77
N ILE A 440 -14.88 -27.04 1.51
CA ILE A 440 -13.93 -27.65 2.48
C ILE A 440 -13.48 -26.62 3.54
N VAL A 441 -14.43 -26.07 4.28
CA VAL A 441 -14.25 -25.04 5.31
C VAL A 441 -14.83 -25.52 6.64
N VAL A 442 -14.05 -25.38 7.70
CA VAL A 442 -14.47 -25.67 9.09
C VAL A 442 -15.38 -24.54 9.57
N ASN A 443 -16.52 -24.85 10.19
CA ASN A 443 -17.39 -23.82 10.78
C ASN A 443 -17.53 -24.07 12.29
N LYS A 444 -17.12 -23.08 13.10
CA LYS A 444 -17.14 -23.14 14.57
C LYS A 444 -18.37 -22.48 15.21
N HIS A 445 -19.22 -21.79 14.43
CA HIS A 445 -20.45 -21.13 14.90
C HIS A 445 -21.74 -21.86 14.48
N ARG A 446 -21.67 -22.68 13.42
CA ARG A 446 -22.76 -23.52 12.91
C ARG A 446 -22.59 -24.95 13.43
N ALA A 447 -23.64 -25.52 14.01
CA ALA A 447 -23.61 -26.90 14.50
C ALA A 447 -23.53 -27.92 13.34
N SER A 448 -22.94 -29.10 13.57
CA SER A 448 -22.81 -30.10 12.51
C SER A 448 -24.16 -30.65 12.03
N GLY A 449 -25.15 -30.78 12.91
CA GLY A 449 -26.53 -31.09 12.54
C GLY A 449 -27.24 -30.03 11.69
N THR A 450 -26.66 -28.84 11.52
CA THR A 450 -27.17 -27.78 10.62
C THR A 450 -26.20 -27.43 9.48
N GLY A 451 -25.14 -28.24 9.27
CA GLY A 451 -24.18 -28.11 8.15
C GLY A 451 -22.79 -27.59 8.51
N GLY A 452 -22.44 -27.44 9.79
CA GLY A 452 -21.09 -27.03 10.22
C GLY A 452 -20.07 -28.18 10.19
N LYS A 453 -19.00 -28.06 9.38
CA LYS A 453 -17.97 -29.10 9.27
C LYS A 453 -16.97 -29.05 10.43
N THR A 454 -16.68 -30.21 11.02
CA THR A 454 -15.66 -30.44 12.05
C THR A 454 -14.25 -30.61 11.45
N LEU A 455 -13.23 -30.59 12.30
CA LEU A 455 -11.84 -30.83 11.88
C LEU A 455 -11.62 -32.23 11.29
N ASN A 456 -12.27 -33.27 11.84
CA ASN A 456 -12.16 -34.63 11.31
C ASN A 456 -12.75 -34.73 9.90
N GLN A 457 -13.91 -34.11 9.67
CA GLN A 457 -14.54 -34.05 8.34
C GLN A 457 -13.69 -33.25 7.34
N TYR A 458 -13.09 -32.14 7.77
CA TYR A 458 -12.12 -31.40 6.97
C TYR A 458 -10.92 -32.29 6.58
N GLY A 459 -10.35 -33.04 7.52
CA GLY A 459 -9.25 -33.98 7.27
C GLY A 459 -9.60 -35.08 6.27
N SER A 460 -10.80 -35.67 6.36
CA SER A 460 -11.29 -36.67 5.40
C SER A 460 -11.40 -36.09 3.98
N LEU A 461 -12.05 -34.93 3.82
CA LEU A 461 -12.22 -34.27 2.51
C LEU A 461 -10.87 -33.84 1.90
N MET A 462 -9.91 -33.41 2.73
CA MET A 462 -8.55 -33.10 2.28
C MET A 462 -7.79 -34.36 1.83
N CYS A 463 -7.94 -35.49 2.54
CA CYS A 463 -7.33 -36.77 2.15
C CYS A 463 -7.88 -37.30 0.83
N GLU A 464 -9.20 -37.19 0.62
CA GLU A 464 -9.89 -37.53 -0.62
C GLU A 464 -9.38 -36.67 -1.79
N ALA A 465 -9.35 -35.34 -1.64
CA ALA A 465 -8.84 -34.42 -2.67
C ALA A 465 -7.34 -34.65 -3.00
N PHE A 466 -6.51 -34.93 -1.98
CA PHE A 466 -5.10 -35.31 -2.19
C PHE A 466 -4.96 -36.67 -2.86
N SER A 467 -5.83 -37.63 -2.57
CA SER A 467 -5.83 -38.96 -3.20
C SER A 467 -6.17 -38.88 -4.69
N HIS A 468 -7.19 -38.11 -5.07
CA HIS A 468 -7.47 -37.83 -6.49
C HIS A 468 -6.31 -37.08 -7.16
N SER A 469 -5.71 -36.09 -6.48
CA SER A 469 -4.54 -35.35 -6.98
C SER A 469 -3.31 -36.26 -7.20
N ALA A 470 -3.11 -37.25 -6.32
CA ALA A 470 -2.07 -38.27 -6.47
C ALA A 470 -2.39 -39.29 -7.57
N ARG A 471 -3.67 -39.64 -7.78
CA ARG A 471 -4.17 -40.55 -8.81
C ARG A 471 -3.85 -40.04 -10.22
N ILE A 472 -4.23 -38.80 -10.52
CA ILE A 472 -4.10 -38.17 -11.84
C ILE A 472 -2.66 -37.76 -12.20
N LEU A 473 -1.74 -37.69 -11.23
CA LEU A 473 -0.36 -37.27 -11.46
C LEU A 473 0.49 -38.36 -12.13
N LYS A 474 1.15 -38.02 -13.24
CA LYS A 474 2.07 -38.87 -14.02
C LYS A 474 3.19 -39.47 -13.16
N PRO A 475 3.69 -40.68 -13.50
CA PRO A 475 4.89 -41.24 -12.88
C PRO A 475 6.08 -40.26 -12.98
N GLY A 476 6.69 -39.94 -11.83
CA GLY A 476 7.78 -38.96 -11.76
C GLY A 476 7.37 -37.48 -11.78
N GLY A 477 6.08 -37.16 -11.98
CA GLY A 477 5.55 -35.79 -11.86
C GLY A 477 5.62 -35.22 -10.44
N ARG A 478 5.15 -33.98 -10.26
CA ARG A 478 5.13 -33.30 -8.95
C ARG A 478 3.80 -32.65 -8.64
N ALA A 479 3.39 -32.73 -7.38
CA ALA A 479 2.31 -31.92 -6.82
C ALA A 479 2.90 -30.79 -5.97
N VAL A 480 2.25 -29.63 -5.95
CA VAL A 480 2.70 -28.43 -5.24
C VAL A 480 1.56 -27.90 -4.40
N LEU A 481 1.65 -28.08 -3.08
CA LEU A 481 0.64 -27.62 -2.13
C LEU A 481 1.06 -26.28 -1.51
N ALA A 482 0.33 -25.22 -1.81
CA ALA A 482 0.39 -23.95 -1.11
C ALA A 482 -0.60 -23.96 0.07
N PHE A 483 -0.12 -23.94 1.31
CA PHE A 483 -1.00 -23.99 2.48
C PHE A 483 -0.45 -23.19 3.68
N SER A 484 -1.35 -22.72 4.54
CA SER A 484 -0.99 -21.98 5.76
C SER A 484 -2.06 -22.16 6.83
N ASN A 485 -1.65 -22.51 8.04
CA ASN A 485 -2.49 -22.48 9.23
C ASN A 485 -1.63 -22.29 10.49
N SER A 486 -2.25 -21.94 11.61
CA SER A 486 -1.61 -21.83 12.93
C SER A 486 -2.21 -22.76 13.99
N ASP A 487 -3.22 -23.54 13.59
CA ASP A 487 -3.82 -24.63 14.34
C ASP A 487 -3.00 -25.90 14.00
N ASP A 488 -2.25 -26.44 14.96
CA ASP A 488 -1.35 -27.59 14.75
C ASP A 488 -2.11 -28.90 14.54
N ALA A 489 -3.35 -28.99 15.04
CA ALA A 489 -4.25 -30.09 14.71
C ALA A 489 -4.69 -30.04 13.24
N VAL A 490 -4.84 -28.85 12.64
CA VAL A 490 -5.02 -28.72 11.17
C VAL A 490 -3.77 -29.16 10.41
N TRP A 491 -2.57 -28.78 10.84
CA TRP A 491 -1.32 -29.25 10.19
C TRP A 491 -1.13 -30.77 10.31
N THR A 492 -1.39 -31.34 11.48
CA THR A 492 -1.34 -32.80 11.72
C THR A 492 -2.36 -33.52 10.84
N SER A 493 -3.58 -32.97 10.71
CA SER A 493 -4.61 -33.48 9.80
C SER A 493 -4.17 -33.43 8.33
N VAL A 494 -3.50 -32.36 7.89
CA VAL A 494 -2.96 -32.23 6.52
C VAL A 494 -1.76 -33.15 6.27
N GLN A 495 -0.83 -33.29 7.22
CA GLN A 495 0.26 -34.27 7.12
C GLN A 495 -0.27 -35.71 6.98
N LYS A 496 -1.25 -36.09 7.81
CA LYS A 496 -1.90 -37.40 7.71
C LYS A 496 -2.59 -37.57 6.36
N ALA A 497 -3.39 -36.59 5.92
CA ALA A 497 -4.06 -36.62 4.63
C ALA A 497 -3.08 -36.78 3.44
N LEU A 498 -1.90 -36.16 3.49
CA LEU A 498 -0.86 -36.33 2.48
C LEU A 498 -0.22 -37.72 2.51
N ALA A 499 0.08 -38.23 3.71
CA ALA A 499 0.70 -39.55 3.89
C ALA A 499 -0.25 -40.68 3.48
N ASP A 500 -1.52 -40.62 3.91
CA ASP A 500 -2.57 -41.57 3.55
C ASP A 500 -2.84 -41.55 2.02
N ALA A 501 -2.77 -40.37 1.38
CA ALA A 501 -2.84 -40.20 -0.08
C ALA A 501 -1.56 -40.63 -0.85
N GLY A 502 -0.49 -41.04 -0.17
CA GLY A 502 0.77 -41.47 -0.79
C GLY A 502 1.66 -40.34 -1.36
N LEU A 503 1.43 -39.10 -0.93
CA LEU A 503 2.23 -37.92 -1.29
C LEU A 503 3.29 -37.65 -0.23
N GLN A 504 4.57 -37.84 -0.59
CA GLN A 504 5.71 -37.57 0.28
C GLN A 504 6.29 -36.18 -0.03
N THR A 505 6.50 -35.37 1.00
CA THR A 505 7.28 -34.12 0.91
C THR A 505 8.70 -34.40 0.42
N GLU A 506 9.14 -33.64 -0.60
CA GLU A 506 10.51 -33.68 -1.12
C GLU A 506 11.29 -32.42 -0.77
N THR A 507 10.67 -31.24 -0.89
CA THR A 507 11.19 -29.96 -0.38
C THR A 507 10.04 -29.10 0.14
N VAL A 508 10.34 -28.14 1.04
CA VAL A 508 9.37 -27.18 1.57
C VAL A 508 9.93 -25.77 1.39
N HIS A 509 9.23 -24.96 0.61
CA HIS A 509 9.62 -23.58 0.30
C HIS A 509 8.67 -22.58 0.97
N ILE A 510 9.12 -21.37 1.22
CA ILE A 510 8.32 -20.32 1.86
C ILE A 510 7.59 -19.47 0.79
N LEU A 511 6.25 -19.43 0.87
CA LEU A 511 5.27 -18.67 0.08
C LEU A 511 4.55 -17.65 0.97
N ASP A 512 5.30 -16.72 1.49
CA ASP A 512 5.44 -15.52 0.67
C ASP A 512 4.57 -15.43 -0.66
N LYS A 513 3.29 -15.05 -0.92
CA LYS A 513 2.03 -14.52 -0.29
C LYS A 513 1.53 -13.18 -0.92
N GLY A 514 1.01 -12.17 -0.20
CA GLY A 514 1.40 -10.78 -0.61
C GLY A 514 1.13 -9.45 0.12
N GLN A 515 -0.01 -9.18 0.73
CA GLN A 515 -0.20 -8.08 1.72
C GLN A 515 -1.27 -8.66 2.58
N PRO A 516 -1.14 -8.47 3.88
CA PRO A 516 -1.73 -9.41 4.74
C PRO A 516 -3.22 -9.27 4.77
N SER A 517 -3.88 -10.38 4.46
CA SER A 517 -5.20 -10.71 4.96
C SER A 517 -5.37 -10.27 6.43
N ILE A 518 -6.59 -10.07 6.95
CA ILE A 518 -6.76 -9.58 8.35
C ILE A 518 -6.04 -10.45 9.38
N LYS A 519 -5.87 -11.76 9.13
CA LYS A 519 -5.66 -12.72 10.22
C LYS A 519 -4.25 -12.94 10.77
N GLY A 520 -3.22 -13.32 10.03
CA GLY A 520 -1.86 -13.40 10.64
C GLY A 520 -1.30 -12.06 11.12
N VAL A 521 -1.98 -10.97 10.78
CA VAL A 521 -1.71 -9.65 11.34
C VAL A 521 -2.01 -9.79 12.84
N LYS A 522 -3.16 -10.37 13.21
CA LYS A 522 -3.51 -10.76 14.58
C LYS A 522 -2.37 -11.55 15.26
N GLY A 523 -1.69 -12.39 14.46
CA GLY A 523 -0.34 -12.95 14.66
C GLY A 523 0.68 -11.98 15.21
N LEU A 524 1.41 -11.25 14.35
CA LEU A 524 2.60 -10.51 14.82
C LEU A 524 2.30 -9.45 15.91
N ASN A 525 1.05 -9.00 16.11
CA ASN A 525 0.66 -8.13 17.25
C ASN A 525 0.54 -8.85 18.61
N GLY A 526 0.85 -10.14 18.69
CA GLY A 526 0.74 -10.94 19.91
C GLY A 526 -0.69 -11.15 20.42
N LYS A 527 -1.71 -11.02 19.55
CA LYS A 527 -3.13 -10.99 19.96
C LYS A 527 -3.97 -12.17 19.46
N GLU A 528 -3.56 -12.86 18.40
CA GLU A 528 -4.00 -14.22 18.06
C GLU A 528 -2.78 -14.97 17.51
N ASN A 529 -2.53 -16.22 17.91
CA ASN A 529 -1.44 -17.01 17.31
C ASN A 529 -1.81 -17.40 15.86
N VAL A 530 -1.41 -16.58 14.87
CA VAL A 530 -1.74 -16.79 13.45
C VAL A 530 -0.55 -16.51 12.55
N THR A 531 -0.16 -17.50 11.75
CA THR A 531 1.09 -17.50 10.98
C THR A 531 1.16 -16.44 9.88
N CYS A 532 2.40 -16.02 9.66
CA CYS A 532 2.85 -15.03 8.73
C CYS A 532 3.80 -15.63 7.69
N LEU A 533 3.61 -16.90 7.30
CA LEU A 533 4.17 -17.52 6.10
C LEU A 533 3.13 -18.53 5.54
N ASP A 534 2.91 -18.59 4.22
CA ASP A 534 2.33 -19.81 3.63
C ASP A 534 3.51 -20.75 3.30
N LEU A 535 3.38 -22.05 3.53
CA LEU A 535 4.37 -23.04 3.12
C LEU A 535 3.99 -23.61 1.75
N VAL A 536 5.02 -24.05 1.00
CA VAL A 536 4.89 -24.74 -0.28
C VAL A 536 5.54 -26.10 -0.16
N LEU A 537 4.73 -27.14 -0.04
CA LEU A 537 5.22 -28.50 -0.04
C LEU A 537 5.34 -28.93 -1.51
N CYS A 538 6.56 -29.16 -1.97
CA CYS A 538 6.84 -29.85 -3.22
C CYS A 538 6.78 -31.35 -2.94
N LEU A 539 5.78 -32.01 -3.50
CA LEU A 539 5.37 -33.37 -3.18
C LEU A 539 5.69 -34.32 -4.33
N LYS A 540 6.27 -35.48 -4.01
CA LYS A 540 6.41 -36.62 -4.91
C LYS A 540 5.45 -37.75 -4.54
N ARG A 541 4.91 -38.42 -5.55
CA ARG A 541 4.16 -39.67 -5.38
C ARG A 541 5.14 -40.77 -4.97
N LYS A 542 4.92 -41.43 -3.83
CA LYS A 542 5.72 -42.57 -3.37
C LYS A 542 5.07 -43.89 -3.83
N GLY A 543 5.86 -44.96 -3.93
CA GLY A 543 5.31 -46.32 -4.11
C GLY A 543 4.41 -46.71 -2.93
N LYS A 544 3.43 -47.60 -3.16
CA LYS A 544 2.39 -47.93 -2.17
C LYS A 544 2.97 -48.36 -0.82
N ALA A 545 2.45 -47.71 0.22
CA ALA A 545 2.54 -48.01 1.64
C ALA A 545 3.31 -49.28 2.09
N MET A 546 4.43 -49.07 2.78
CA MET A 546 4.42 -49.45 4.20
C MET A 546 3.49 -48.48 4.93
N GLN A 547 2.79 -48.93 5.98
CA GLN A 547 2.31 -47.99 6.99
C GLN A 547 3.54 -47.21 7.48
N MET A 548 3.65 -45.93 7.14
CA MET A 548 4.67 -45.11 7.77
C MET A 548 4.33 -45.07 9.26
N PRO A 549 5.30 -45.35 10.16
CA PRO A 549 5.11 -45.08 11.57
C PRO A 549 4.60 -43.65 11.70
N VAL A 550 3.55 -43.44 12.52
CA VAL A 550 3.04 -42.09 12.81
C VAL A 550 4.25 -41.24 13.13
N PRO A 551 4.56 -40.21 12.30
CA PRO A 551 5.94 -39.81 12.05
C PRO A 551 6.64 -39.55 13.38
N PHE A 552 7.78 -40.18 13.62
CA PHE A 552 8.27 -40.28 15.00
C PHE A 552 8.45 -38.88 15.63
N PRO A 553 8.16 -38.72 16.93
CA PRO A 553 8.51 -37.48 17.60
C PRO A 553 10.01 -37.25 17.44
N PRO A 554 10.45 -36.03 17.11
CA PRO A 554 11.88 -35.76 16.88
C PRO A 554 12.69 -36.06 18.14
N PRO A 555 13.97 -36.47 18.01
CA PRO A 555 14.88 -36.63 19.15
C PRO A 555 14.90 -35.39 20.04
N SER A 556 15.13 -35.56 21.35
CA SER A 556 15.01 -34.48 22.33
C SER A 556 15.81 -33.22 21.96
N THR A 557 17.06 -33.39 21.50
CA THR A 557 17.89 -32.27 21.06
C THR A 557 17.52 -31.75 19.68
N PHE A 558 16.85 -32.52 18.81
CA PHE A 558 16.66 -32.12 17.39
C PHE A 558 15.83 -30.84 17.24
N ILE A 559 14.80 -30.64 18.07
CA ILE A 559 14.05 -29.37 18.10
C ILE A 559 14.97 -28.24 18.57
N GLU A 560 15.80 -28.49 19.58
CA GLU A 560 16.72 -27.50 20.14
C GLU A 560 17.86 -27.18 19.18
N ASP A 561 18.38 -28.15 18.42
CA ASP A 561 19.39 -28.00 17.39
C ASP A 561 18.83 -27.26 16.17
N SER A 562 17.59 -27.52 15.76
CA SER A 562 16.88 -26.75 14.72
C SER A 562 16.65 -25.30 15.19
N ILE A 563 16.13 -25.08 16.40
CA ILE A 563 15.99 -23.74 16.99
C ILE A 563 17.36 -23.02 17.03
N ARG A 564 18.41 -23.67 17.55
CA ARG A 564 19.78 -23.10 17.62
C ARG A 564 20.33 -22.77 16.24
N SER A 565 20.09 -23.61 15.23
CA SER A 565 20.55 -23.38 13.86
C SER A 565 19.72 -22.32 13.11
N VAL A 566 18.46 -22.12 13.49
CA VAL A 566 17.54 -21.14 12.90
C VAL A 566 17.76 -19.75 13.52
N VAL A 567 17.84 -19.66 14.85
CA VAL A 567 18.08 -18.43 15.63
C VAL A 567 19.55 -17.98 15.62
N ARG A 568 20.46 -18.84 15.16
CA ARG A 568 21.93 -18.75 15.31
C ARG A 568 22.52 -17.34 15.24
N ASP A 569 22.35 -16.69 14.09
CA ASP A 569 22.96 -15.40 13.74
C ASP A 569 21.90 -14.30 13.53
N THR A 570 20.63 -14.61 13.79
CA THR A 570 19.47 -13.72 13.62
C THR A 570 18.40 -14.01 14.66
N ARG A 571 17.98 -12.97 15.39
CA ARG A 571 16.80 -13.02 16.26
C ARG A 571 15.54 -13.44 15.48
N LEU A 572 14.78 -14.41 16.00
CA LEU A 572 13.61 -14.99 15.30
C LEU A 572 12.31 -15.14 16.15
N ARG A 573 11.15 -15.25 15.48
CA ARG A 573 9.79 -15.13 16.04
C ARG A 573 9.30 -16.46 16.49
N THR A 574 8.42 -16.47 17.48
CA THR A 574 7.64 -17.67 17.81
C THR A 574 6.85 -18.22 16.61
N ASP A 575 6.50 -17.42 15.58
CA ASP A 575 5.87 -17.92 14.32
C ASP A 575 6.83 -18.18 13.13
N GLU A 576 7.96 -17.48 12.97
CA GLU A 576 8.97 -17.79 11.92
C GLU A 576 9.89 -18.94 12.37
N ILE A 577 10.30 -19.02 13.65
CA ILE A 577 10.92 -20.22 14.24
C ILE A 577 9.96 -21.40 14.13
N TYR A 578 8.68 -21.25 14.51
CA TYR A 578 7.70 -22.32 14.32
C TYR A 578 7.61 -22.75 12.85
N SER A 579 7.52 -21.81 11.90
CA SER A 579 7.45 -22.15 10.47
C SER A 579 8.74 -22.80 9.93
N ALA A 580 9.92 -22.42 10.45
CA ALA A 580 11.21 -23.00 10.08
C ALA A 580 11.46 -24.37 10.74
N VAL A 581 11.12 -24.53 12.02
CA VAL A 581 11.15 -25.83 12.71
C VAL A 581 10.13 -26.78 12.10
N LEU A 582 8.93 -26.31 11.72
CA LEU A 582 7.97 -27.10 10.94
C LEU A 582 8.57 -27.51 9.59
N ARG A 583 9.21 -26.60 8.84
CA ARG A 583 9.91 -26.91 7.57
C ARG A 583 10.94 -28.02 7.78
N ASP A 584 11.77 -27.92 8.82
CA ASP A 584 12.86 -28.86 9.10
C ASP A 584 12.32 -30.23 9.57
N VAL A 585 11.37 -30.23 10.51
CA VAL A 585 10.64 -31.42 10.98
C VAL A 585 9.93 -32.13 9.82
N MET A 586 9.24 -31.40 8.93
CA MET A 586 8.58 -31.99 7.76
C MET A 586 9.55 -32.50 6.70
N ALA A 587 10.68 -31.81 6.47
CA ALA A 587 11.72 -32.26 5.55
C ALA A 587 12.43 -33.53 6.07
N SER A 588 12.71 -33.60 7.38
CA SER A 588 13.24 -34.77 8.08
C SER A 588 12.19 -35.86 8.37
N GLN A 589 10.91 -35.62 8.07
CA GLN A 589 9.79 -36.57 8.20
C GLN A 589 9.46 -37.00 9.65
N TYR A 590 9.74 -36.12 10.62
CA TYR A 590 9.27 -36.21 12.01
C TYR A 590 7.85 -35.63 12.16
N SER A 591 7.17 -35.91 13.28
CA SER A 591 5.83 -35.35 13.56
C SER A 591 5.89 -33.94 14.14
N VAL A 592 4.88 -33.15 13.77
CA VAL A 592 4.62 -31.80 14.29
C VAL A 592 3.69 -31.81 15.51
N SER A 593 3.16 -32.97 15.91
CA SER A 593 2.18 -33.10 17.00
C SER A 593 2.75 -32.60 18.33
N GLY A 594 2.09 -31.61 18.93
CA GLY A 594 2.56 -30.96 20.16
C GLY A 594 3.65 -29.90 19.94
N ILE A 595 4.25 -29.83 18.75
CA ILE A 595 5.05 -28.69 18.32
C ILE A 595 4.07 -27.55 18.06
N THR A 596 3.93 -26.68 19.05
CA THR A 596 3.07 -25.50 19.03
C THR A 596 3.92 -24.25 19.25
N MET A 597 3.40 -23.07 18.87
CA MET A 597 4.10 -21.80 19.14
C MET A 597 4.48 -21.64 20.63
N PRO A 598 3.61 -21.90 21.63
CA PRO A 598 4.01 -21.90 23.04
C PRO A 598 5.12 -22.90 23.40
N MET A 599 5.13 -24.11 22.82
CA MET A 599 6.18 -25.10 23.06
C MET A 599 7.55 -24.65 22.50
N ILE A 600 7.56 -23.98 21.35
CA ILE A 600 8.78 -23.39 20.78
C ILE A 600 9.33 -22.31 21.73
N ALA A 601 8.48 -21.40 22.22
CA ALA A 601 8.87 -20.38 23.18
C ALA A 601 9.52 -20.96 24.45
N GLU A 602 8.92 -22.01 25.03
CA GLU A 602 9.45 -22.65 26.24
C GLU A 602 10.80 -23.35 26.00
N ARG A 603 10.99 -23.97 24.83
CA ARG A 603 12.27 -24.56 24.43
C ARG A 603 13.35 -23.49 24.23
N CYS A 604 13.00 -22.31 23.72
CA CYS A 604 13.96 -21.22 23.59
C CYS A 604 14.51 -20.77 24.96
N ARG A 605 13.64 -20.49 25.95
CA ARG A 605 14.06 -20.16 27.34
C ARG A 605 15.01 -21.22 27.90
N SER A 606 14.64 -22.48 27.71
CA SER A 606 15.41 -23.65 28.19
C SER A 606 16.79 -23.79 27.53
N ALA A 607 17.00 -23.19 26.36
CA ALA A 607 18.29 -23.16 25.67
C ALA A 607 19.19 -21.98 26.08
N ASN A 608 18.83 -21.23 27.13
CA ASN A 608 19.37 -19.91 27.50
C ASN A 608 19.15 -18.82 26.43
N LEU A 609 18.20 -18.96 25.50
CA LEU A 609 17.77 -17.83 24.66
C LEU A 609 16.91 -16.88 25.49
N ILE A 610 17.11 -15.58 25.30
CA ILE A 610 16.34 -14.52 25.97
C ILE A 610 15.18 -14.11 25.06
N GLU A 611 14.05 -13.76 25.67
CA GLU A 611 12.88 -13.22 25.00
C GLU A 611 12.80 -11.71 25.23
N THR A 612 12.98 -10.92 24.18
CA THR A 612 12.84 -9.44 24.27
C THR A 612 11.84 -8.95 23.22
N ASP A 613 10.76 -8.28 23.67
CA ASP A 613 9.52 -7.97 22.94
C ASP A 613 9.07 -9.06 21.93
N GLY A 614 9.16 -10.32 22.38
CA GLY A 614 8.74 -11.53 21.66
C GLY A 614 9.69 -12.05 20.58
N PHE A 615 10.86 -11.43 20.37
CA PHE A 615 11.99 -12.04 19.65
C PHE A 615 12.69 -13.06 20.55
N TRP A 616 13.33 -14.07 19.93
CA TRP A 616 14.27 -14.96 20.59
C TRP A 616 15.67 -14.73 20.07
N SER A 617 16.63 -14.51 20.96
CA SER A 617 18.06 -14.35 20.64
C SER A 617 18.97 -14.86 21.76
N TRP A 618 20.28 -14.95 21.49
CA TRP A 618 21.27 -15.38 22.49
C TRP A 618 21.62 -14.25 23.48
N PRO A 619 22.00 -14.53 24.74
CA PRO A 619 22.36 -13.51 25.73
C PRO A 619 23.55 -12.63 25.29
N GLU A 620 24.43 -13.19 24.46
CA GLU A 620 25.57 -12.49 23.88
C GLU A 620 25.14 -11.46 22.80
N MET A 621 23.87 -11.51 22.36
CA MET A 621 23.23 -10.52 21.48
C MET A 621 22.42 -9.48 22.27
N THR A 622 22.08 -9.69 23.54
CA THR A 622 21.14 -8.84 24.30
C THR A 622 21.75 -7.58 24.93
N SER A 623 22.76 -6.99 24.28
CA SER A 623 22.88 -5.52 24.30
C SER A 623 21.84 -4.87 23.36
N ALA A 624 21.30 -5.64 22.40
CA ALA A 624 20.07 -5.30 21.70
C ALA A 624 18.86 -5.70 22.55
N THR A 625 18.27 -4.73 23.26
CA THR A 625 16.89 -4.86 23.78
C THR A 625 15.91 -4.77 22.61
N GLU A 626 15.63 -5.94 22.03
CA GLU A 626 14.56 -6.20 21.08
C GLU A 626 13.22 -5.81 21.72
N GLY A 627 12.25 -5.17 21.05
CA GLY A 627 11.99 -5.02 19.62
C GLY A 627 10.48 -4.88 19.32
N VAL A 628 10.00 -5.38 18.18
CA VAL A 628 8.74 -6.17 18.11
C VAL A 628 8.97 -7.23 17.03
N SER A 629 8.60 -8.46 17.33
CA SER A 629 9.24 -9.63 16.77
C SER A 629 9.26 -9.79 15.22
N ASP A 630 10.41 -10.25 14.73
CA ASP A 630 10.93 -10.67 13.40
C ASP A 630 11.04 -9.83 12.17
N GLN A 631 10.29 -8.76 11.98
CA GLN A 631 10.31 -8.12 10.68
C GLN A 631 11.52 -7.20 10.45
N VAL A 632 12.74 -7.65 10.77
CA VAL A 632 14.02 -7.17 10.20
C VAL A 632 14.01 -7.43 8.70
N PHE A 633 13.21 -6.61 8.02
CA PHE A 633 12.90 -6.72 6.60
C PHE A 633 14.15 -6.51 5.73
N LEU A 634 15.19 -5.93 6.34
CA LEU A 634 16.50 -5.71 5.76
C LEU A 634 17.37 -6.96 5.63
N ASN A 635 16.96 -8.11 6.16
CA ASN A 635 17.68 -9.37 5.93
C ASN A 635 17.67 -9.69 4.41
N GLY A 636 18.86 -9.73 3.80
CA GLY A 636 19.06 -9.83 2.35
C GLY A 636 19.08 -8.52 1.56
N TYR A 637 18.96 -7.34 2.20
CA TYR A 637 19.34 -6.06 1.59
C TYR A 637 20.86 -5.85 1.63
N LEU A 638 21.50 -6.36 2.68
CA LEU A 638 22.89 -6.02 2.99
C LEU A 638 23.84 -6.89 2.16
N SER A 639 24.79 -6.23 1.49
CA SER A 639 25.89 -6.89 0.80
C SER A 639 26.86 -7.48 1.82
N ALA A 640 27.30 -8.73 1.60
CA ALA A 640 28.23 -9.40 2.51
C ALA A 640 29.55 -8.59 2.60
N PRO A 641 30.16 -8.45 3.80
CA PRO A 641 31.38 -7.64 3.98
C PRO A 641 32.53 -7.97 3.01
N GLY A 642 32.77 -9.26 2.76
CA GLY A 642 33.80 -9.72 1.82
C GLY A 642 33.46 -9.59 0.33
N ALA A 643 32.24 -9.15 -0.01
CA ALA A 643 31.75 -9.02 -1.38
C ALA A 643 31.66 -7.56 -1.87
N LEU A 644 32.05 -6.57 -1.05
CA LEU A 644 32.00 -5.16 -1.43
C LEU A 644 33.00 -4.87 -2.57
N PRO A 645 32.61 -4.08 -3.59
CA PRO A 645 33.44 -3.79 -4.75
C PRO A 645 34.68 -2.99 -4.35
N VAL A 646 35.86 -3.58 -4.53
CA VAL A 646 37.15 -2.89 -4.43
C VAL A 646 37.50 -2.28 -5.80
N SER A 647 38.04 -1.07 -5.81
CA SER A 647 38.53 -0.44 -7.04
C SER A 647 39.77 -1.16 -7.61
N LYS A 648 39.89 -1.16 -8.93
CA LYS A 648 41.01 -1.75 -9.68
C LYS A 648 41.96 -0.70 -10.27
N SER A 649 41.51 0.55 -10.33
CA SER A 649 42.26 1.69 -10.86
C SER A 649 43.39 2.10 -9.92
N LYS A 650 44.56 2.51 -10.44
CA LYS A 650 45.68 3.01 -9.61
C LYS A 650 45.65 4.53 -9.42
N GLU A 651 45.07 5.23 -10.39
CA GLU A 651 44.94 6.69 -10.44
C GLU A 651 43.62 7.16 -9.82
N THR A 652 43.55 8.45 -9.49
CA THR A 652 42.32 9.21 -9.19
C THR A 652 42.23 10.41 -10.13
N CYS A 653 41.10 11.12 -10.20
CA CYS A 653 41.06 12.40 -10.91
C CYS A 653 41.86 13.46 -10.15
N ASP A 654 42.70 14.23 -10.85
CA ASP A 654 43.49 15.32 -10.24
C ASP A 654 42.78 16.69 -10.26
N GLU A 655 41.75 16.85 -11.09
CA GLU A 655 41.11 18.14 -11.39
C GLU A 655 39.75 18.33 -10.70
N SER A 656 39.51 19.53 -10.15
CA SER A 656 38.18 19.91 -9.62
C SER A 656 37.13 20.04 -10.73
N ILE A 657 35.87 19.80 -10.38
CA ILE A 657 34.73 19.94 -11.29
C ILE A 657 34.28 21.41 -11.39
N GLN A 658 34.84 22.15 -12.34
CA GLN A 658 34.62 23.59 -12.48
C GLN A 658 33.12 23.97 -12.59
N SER A 659 32.55 24.55 -11.54
CA SER A 659 31.29 25.29 -11.47
C SER A 659 30.05 24.75 -12.24
N ILE A 660 29.82 23.44 -12.31
CA ILE A 660 28.65 22.90 -13.04
C ILE A 660 27.33 23.21 -12.32
N ARG A 661 26.42 23.95 -12.99
CA ARG A 661 25.00 24.02 -12.64
C ARG A 661 24.28 22.77 -13.16
N VAL A 662 23.78 21.90 -12.27
CA VAL A 662 23.05 20.68 -12.67
C VAL A 662 21.54 20.82 -12.46
N GLU A 663 20.75 20.41 -13.45
CA GLU A 663 19.28 20.47 -13.41
C GLU A 663 18.64 19.15 -12.96
N GLY A 664 17.79 19.19 -11.93
CA GLY A 664 17.09 18.02 -11.40
C GLY A 664 15.56 18.07 -11.50
N GLY A 665 14.96 17.18 -12.28
CA GLY A 665 13.51 17.16 -12.54
C GLY A 665 12.68 16.33 -11.55
N ARG A 666 12.07 16.95 -10.53
CA ARG A 666 11.22 16.26 -9.53
C ARG A 666 9.99 15.50 -10.07
N ASN A 667 9.63 15.69 -11.33
CA ASN A 667 8.57 14.92 -12.02
C ASN A 667 9.07 13.61 -12.65
N SER A 668 10.38 13.31 -12.65
CA SER A 668 10.92 12.11 -13.28
C SER A 668 10.39 10.83 -12.61
N ALA A 669 10.43 9.72 -13.35
CA ALA A 669 10.10 8.42 -12.78
C ALA A 669 11.02 8.08 -11.60
N PHE A 670 12.30 8.48 -11.68
CA PHE A 670 13.30 8.23 -10.65
C PHE A 670 13.08 9.04 -9.37
N TYR A 671 12.64 10.30 -9.51
CA TYR A 671 12.27 11.10 -8.34
C TYR A 671 10.98 10.58 -7.69
N THR A 672 9.94 10.39 -8.50
CA THR A 672 8.57 10.10 -8.02
C THR A 672 8.33 8.66 -7.56
N ALA A 673 9.29 7.75 -7.77
CA ALA A 673 9.24 6.36 -7.32
C ALA A 673 8.89 6.25 -5.82
N HIS A 674 9.61 6.94 -4.94
CA HIS A 674 9.30 7.04 -3.51
C HIS A 674 9.56 8.44 -2.95
N SER A 675 8.68 8.86 -2.04
CA SER A 675 8.77 10.09 -1.25
C SER A 675 9.67 9.85 -0.03
N TYR A 676 10.91 10.36 -0.07
CA TYR A 676 11.81 10.37 1.10
C TYR A 676 12.04 11.80 1.60
N HIS A 677 12.72 11.92 2.74
CA HIS A 677 13.27 13.19 3.23
C HIS A 677 14.44 13.63 2.31
N THR A 678 14.68 14.95 2.23
CA THR A 678 15.71 15.69 1.46
C THR A 678 15.91 15.37 -0.03
N LYS A 679 16.05 14.10 -0.40
CA LYS A 679 16.15 13.46 -1.74
C LYS A 679 16.57 14.38 -2.89
N VAL A 680 17.82 14.22 -3.30
CA VAL A 680 18.39 14.77 -4.53
C VAL A 680 17.95 13.94 -5.76
N PRO A 681 17.64 14.53 -6.93
CA PRO A 681 17.37 13.79 -8.17
C PRO A 681 18.66 13.15 -8.75
N PRO A 682 18.64 11.89 -9.22
CA PRO A 682 19.84 11.24 -9.78
C PRO A 682 20.38 11.93 -11.04
N GLU A 683 19.49 12.61 -11.79
CA GLU A 683 19.88 13.45 -12.93
C GLU A 683 20.79 14.61 -12.49
N ALA A 684 20.67 15.07 -11.24
CA ALA A 684 21.52 16.11 -10.67
C ALA A 684 22.86 15.58 -10.11
N ILE A 685 23.02 14.26 -9.97
CA ILE A 685 24.23 13.61 -9.42
C ILE A 685 25.13 13.07 -10.56
N HIS A 686 24.54 12.74 -11.72
CA HIS A 686 25.23 12.08 -12.84
C HIS A 686 26.52 12.79 -13.31
N PRO A 687 26.59 14.13 -13.48
CA PRO A 687 27.80 14.79 -13.98
C PRO A 687 28.99 14.69 -13.01
N PHE A 688 28.72 14.73 -11.70
CA PHE A 688 29.75 14.58 -10.67
C PHE A 688 30.41 13.19 -10.73
N ILE A 689 29.60 12.14 -10.92
CA ILE A 689 30.09 10.78 -11.11
C ILE A 689 30.81 10.64 -12.46
N GLU A 690 30.35 11.30 -13.53
CA GLU A 690 31.01 11.23 -14.83
C GLU A 690 32.35 11.99 -14.89
N HIS A 691 32.54 13.05 -14.07
CA HIS A 691 33.81 13.78 -13.93
C HIS A 691 34.83 13.08 -13.02
N TYR A 692 34.45 12.74 -11.78
CA TYR A 692 35.39 12.26 -10.76
C TYR A 692 35.71 10.76 -10.83
N SER A 693 35.12 10.00 -11.77
CA SER A 693 35.34 8.55 -11.90
C SER A 693 35.27 8.07 -13.35
N LYS A 694 35.80 6.89 -13.65
CA LYS A 694 35.72 6.20 -14.95
C LYS A 694 34.73 5.01 -14.89
N PRO A 695 34.17 4.50 -16.00
CA PRO A 695 33.30 3.32 -15.98
C PRO A 695 33.98 2.12 -15.30
N GLY A 696 33.27 1.44 -14.40
CA GLY A 696 33.80 0.35 -13.57
C GLY A 696 34.50 0.75 -12.27
N ASP A 697 34.76 2.03 -12.02
CA ASP A 697 35.22 2.54 -10.72
C ASP A 697 34.15 2.39 -9.62
N VAL A 698 34.54 2.60 -8.35
CA VAL A 698 33.73 2.39 -7.15
C VAL A 698 33.37 3.73 -6.51
N ILE A 699 32.08 4.03 -6.48
CA ILE A 699 31.51 5.21 -5.81
C ILE A 699 31.01 4.81 -4.41
N LEU A 700 31.22 5.64 -3.39
CA LEU A 700 30.64 5.44 -2.06
C LEU A 700 29.66 6.58 -1.72
N ASP A 701 28.55 6.21 -1.09
CA ASP A 701 27.64 7.15 -0.43
C ASP A 701 27.40 6.69 1.02
N PRO A 702 28.05 7.30 2.03
CA PRO A 702 27.95 6.91 3.45
C PRO A 702 26.61 7.27 4.13
N PHE A 703 25.86 8.22 3.57
CA PHE A 703 24.56 8.72 4.05
C PHE A 703 23.52 8.66 2.91
N CYS A 704 23.37 7.47 2.30
CA CYS A 704 22.76 7.37 0.98
C CYS A 704 21.26 7.69 0.92
N GLY A 705 20.56 7.74 2.06
CA GLY A 705 19.14 8.08 2.14
C GLY A 705 18.30 7.20 1.23
N SER A 706 17.75 7.78 0.16
CA SER A 706 16.98 7.00 -0.83
C SER A 706 17.78 6.37 -1.97
N GLY A 707 19.12 6.42 -1.92
CA GLY A 707 20.06 5.73 -2.82
C GLY A 707 20.22 6.32 -4.22
N MET A 708 19.88 7.61 -4.42
CA MET A 708 19.89 8.20 -5.76
C MET A 708 21.29 8.35 -6.35
N THR A 709 22.33 8.44 -5.52
CA THR A 709 23.74 8.35 -5.94
C THR A 709 24.03 7.03 -6.63
N GLY A 710 23.54 5.91 -6.08
CA GLY A 710 23.68 4.60 -6.70
C GLY A 710 22.83 4.41 -7.97
N VAL A 711 21.69 5.11 -8.09
CA VAL A 711 20.93 5.16 -9.35
C VAL A 711 21.74 5.90 -10.41
N ALA A 712 22.34 7.03 -10.07
CA ALA A 712 23.19 7.79 -10.97
C ALA A 712 24.46 6.99 -11.37
N ALA A 713 25.10 6.30 -10.42
CA ALA A 713 26.25 5.43 -10.66
C ALA A 713 25.92 4.26 -11.60
N ALA A 714 24.83 3.54 -11.34
CA ALA A 714 24.41 2.39 -12.15
C ALA A 714 24.01 2.83 -13.59
N LEU A 715 23.38 4.00 -13.74
CA LEU A 715 23.12 4.61 -15.05
C LEU A 715 24.41 5.13 -15.72
N ALA A 716 25.44 5.50 -14.96
CA ALA A 716 26.75 5.92 -15.47
C ALA A 716 27.69 4.72 -15.77
N GLY A 717 27.33 3.50 -15.38
CA GLY A 717 28.17 2.31 -15.55
C GLY A 717 29.32 2.20 -14.53
N ARG A 718 29.14 2.78 -13.34
CA ARG A 718 30.05 2.66 -12.19
C ARG A 718 29.48 1.65 -11.18
N ARG A 719 30.36 0.99 -10.43
CA ARG A 719 29.98 0.21 -9.24
C ARG A 719 29.78 1.18 -8.07
N ALA A 720 28.96 0.81 -7.10
CA ALA A 720 28.75 1.66 -5.93
C ALA A 720 28.53 0.89 -4.63
N ILE A 721 28.86 1.53 -3.51
CA ILE A 721 28.58 1.11 -2.13
C ILE A 721 27.69 2.19 -1.52
N LEU A 722 26.55 1.79 -0.96
CA LEU A 722 25.56 2.69 -0.38
C LEU A 722 25.34 2.31 1.08
N ASN A 723 25.75 3.17 2.01
CA ASN A 723 25.54 2.96 3.42
C ASN A 723 24.49 3.95 3.95
N ASP A 724 23.73 3.55 4.95
CA ASP A 724 23.01 4.49 5.80
C ASP A 724 22.86 3.89 7.22
N LEU A 725 22.68 4.75 8.21
CA LEU A 725 22.31 4.33 9.57
C LEU A 725 20.82 3.93 9.63
N SER A 726 19.98 4.57 8.82
CA SER A 726 18.53 4.39 8.84
C SER A 726 18.09 3.10 8.13
N PRO A 727 17.32 2.22 8.81
CA PRO A 727 16.70 1.09 8.16
C PRO A 727 15.74 1.46 7.02
N ALA A 728 15.05 2.60 7.09
CA ALA A 728 14.22 3.08 5.98
C ALA A 728 15.06 3.58 4.80
N ALA A 729 16.19 4.23 5.04
CA ALA A 729 17.11 4.64 3.99
C ALA A 729 17.63 3.43 3.20
N VAL A 730 18.25 2.46 3.88
CA VAL A 730 18.73 1.20 3.28
C VAL A 730 17.61 0.49 2.51
N HIS A 731 16.40 0.44 3.08
CA HIS A 731 15.23 -0.10 2.42
C HIS A 731 14.88 0.62 1.10
N LEU A 732 14.93 1.96 1.06
CA LEU A 732 14.65 2.73 -0.14
C LEU A 732 15.81 2.67 -1.15
N ALA A 733 17.05 2.74 -0.70
CA ALA A 733 18.25 2.82 -1.54
C ALA A 733 18.38 1.58 -2.43
N TRP A 734 18.41 0.40 -1.81
CA TRP A 734 18.45 -0.89 -2.52
C TRP A 734 17.31 -1.02 -3.53
N ASN A 735 16.11 -0.54 -3.17
CA ASN A 735 14.94 -0.62 -4.04
C ASN A 735 14.98 0.33 -5.24
N HIS A 736 15.61 1.49 -5.13
CA HIS A 736 15.88 2.29 -6.31
C HIS A 736 16.96 1.60 -7.18
N THR A 737 18.08 1.16 -6.59
CA THR A 737 19.26 0.74 -7.37
C THR A 737 19.20 -0.65 -7.99
N HIS A 738 18.43 -1.57 -7.43
CA HIS A 738 18.31 -2.92 -7.98
C HIS A 738 17.25 -2.95 -9.09
N PRO A 739 17.55 -3.42 -10.31
CA PRO A 739 16.54 -3.66 -11.33
C PRO A 739 15.44 -4.59 -10.81
N CYS A 740 14.23 -4.40 -11.32
CA CYS A 740 13.06 -5.21 -11.04
C CYS A 740 12.31 -5.33 -12.36
N ASP A 741 11.81 -6.50 -12.73
CA ASP A 741 11.00 -6.58 -13.95
C ASP A 741 9.71 -5.78 -13.73
N PRO A 742 9.39 -4.75 -14.55
CA PRO A 742 8.13 -4.03 -14.46
C PRO A 742 6.88 -4.87 -14.73
N VAL A 743 7.00 -6.11 -15.24
CA VAL A 743 5.90 -7.09 -15.33
C VAL A 743 5.85 -7.99 -14.10
N ALA A 744 6.96 -8.48 -13.54
CA ALA A 744 7.03 -9.15 -12.23
C ALA A 744 7.01 -8.19 -11.01
N LEU A 745 6.95 -6.88 -11.27
CA LEU A 745 6.42 -5.83 -10.41
C LEU A 745 4.91 -5.63 -10.60
N MET A 746 4.40 -6.24 -11.65
CA MET A 746 3.00 -6.33 -11.97
C MET A 746 2.39 -7.77 -11.90
N GLU A 747 3.09 -8.79 -11.38
CA GLU A 747 2.52 -10.10 -10.95
C GLU A 747 2.30 -10.51 -9.44
N GLY A 748 2.92 -9.90 -8.36
CA GLY A 748 2.75 -9.73 -6.82
C GLY A 748 2.14 -8.48 -5.83
N PHE A 749 1.24 -7.46 -6.09
CA PHE A 749 0.36 -6.43 -5.39
C PHE A 749 -1.12 -6.40 -5.85
N ASP A 750 -1.52 -6.55 -7.08
CA ASP A 750 -2.95 -6.62 -7.43
C ASP A 750 -3.68 -7.80 -6.74
N LEU A 751 -3.11 -8.99 -6.49
CA LEU A 751 -3.65 -9.95 -5.48
C LEU A 751 -3.44 -9.56 -4.03
N LEU A 752 -2.61 -8.58 -3.72
CA LEU A 752 -2.81 -7.87 -2.47
C LEU A 752 -4.28 -7.37 -2.54
N GLU A 753 -4.69 -6.65 -3.59
CA GLU A 753 -6.11 -6.32 -3.87
C GLU A 753 -7.06 -7.48 -4.21
N ARG A 754 -6.61 -8.74 -4.08
CA ARG A 754 -7.46 -9.93 -4.23
C ARG A 754 -7.64 -10.59 -2.85
N ARG A 755 -6.57 -10.99 -2.14
CA ARG A 755 -6.60 -11.47 -0.73
C ARG A 755 -7.23 -10.45 0.20
N LEU A 756 -6.78 -9.20 0.12
CA LEU A 756 -7.42 -8.07 0.79
C LEU A 756 -8.53 -7.46 -0.04
N GLY A 757 -8.62 -7.81 -1.32
CA GLY A 757 -9.90 -7.87 -2.03
C GLY A 757 -10.98 -8.65 -1.26
N ARG A 758 -10.62 -9.52 -0.30
CA ARG A 758 -11.53 -10.06 0.71
C ARG A 758 -11.24 -9.69 2.16
N MET A 759 -10.44 -8.67 2.47
CA MET A 759 -10.29 -8.23 3.86
C MET A 759 -10.24 -6.69 4.09
N PHE A 760 -9.57 -5.89 3.24
CA PHE A 760 -9.40 -4.42 3.40
C PHE A 760 -10.68 -3.62 3.60
N ARG A 761 -11.67 -4.19 2.95
CA ARG A 761 -12.81 -3.51 2.42
C ARG A 761 -14.06 -3.88 3.23
N GLU A 762 -13.92 -4.65 4.32
CA GLU A 762 -14.78 -4.52 5.49
C GLU A 762 -14.60 -3.08 5.94
N LEU A 763 -13.39 -2.75 6.40
CA LEU A 763 -13.02 -1.57 7.18
C LEU A 763 -13.60 -0.28 6.61
N TYR A 764 -13.47 -0.22 5.30
CA TYR A 764 -14.02 0.76 4.43
C TYR A 764 -15.32 0.19 3.80
N SER A 765 -16.54 0.44 4.35
CA SER A 765 -17.85 0.29 3.64
C SER A 765 -19.08 0.96 4.34
N THR A 766 -20.23 1.29 3.67
CA THR A 766 -21.13 2.50 3.92
C THR A 766 -22.68 2.46 3.68
N GLU A 767 -23.46 3.56 3.57
CA GLU A 767 -24.86 3.78 3.05
C GLU A 767 -25.06 5.13 2.28
N HIS A 768 -26.10 5.26 1.43
CA HIS A 768 -26.89 6.47 1.06
C HIS A 768 -28.09 6.12 0.21
N SER A 769 -28.82 7.16 -0.17
CA SER A 769 -30.10 7.51 0.37
C SER A 769 -31.34 6.83 -0.18
N ASP A 770 -31.12 5.62 -0.69
CA ASP A 770 -32.08 4.58 -1.08
C ASP A 770 -31.61 3.20 -0.54
N GLY A 771 -30.74 3.21 0.48
CA GLY A 771 -30.22 2.08 1.26
C GLY A 771 -28.91 1.49 0.73
N THR A 772 -28.06 2.28 0.08
CA THR A 772 -26.96 1.81 -0.79
C THR A 772 -25.55 1.93 -0.15
N PRO A 773 -24.89 0.83 0.29
CA PRO A 773 -23.53 0.76 0.84
C PRO A 773 -22.23 1.37 0.25
N GLY A 774 -21.06 0.92 0.75
CA GLY A 774 -19.76 1.63 0.62
C GLY A 774 -18.38 0.92 0.47
N LEU A 775 -17.31 1.76 0.36
CA LEU A 775 -15.82 1.61 0.46
C LEU A 775 -14.97 2.90 0.20
N ILE A 776 -14.18 3.37 1.18
CA ILE A 776 -13.46 4.69 1.34
C ILE A 776 -12.23 4.73 0.45
N HIS A 777 -11.88 5.83 -0.25
CA HIS A 777 -10.45 6.15 -0.53
C HIS A 777 -9.80 7.05 0.60
N TRP A 778 -10.55 7.68 1.54
CA TRP A 778 -10.17 8.40 2.81
C TRP A 778 -11.30 9.01 3.64
N THR A 779 -11.17 9.00 4.97
CA THR A 779 -12.04 9.73 5.94
C THR A 779 -11.40 10.98 6.51
N LEU A 780 -12.19 12.02 6.79
CA LEU A 780 -11.75 13.23 7.48
C LEU A 780 -12.11 13.20 8.96
N TRP A 781 -11.20 13.67 9.82
CA TRP A 781 -11.16 13.53 11.28
C TRP A 781 -10.65 14.84 11.97
N SER A 782 -11.43 15.52 12.85
CA SER A 782 -11.03 16.71 13.68
C SER A 782 -10.84 16.35 15.16
N THR A 783 -11.44 17.07 16.13
CA THR A 783 -10.86 17.29 17.48
C THR A 783 -11.87 17.99 18.41
N GLU A 784 -12.57 17.31 19.33
CA GLU A 784 -13.73 17.86 20.08
C GLU A 784 -13.57 19.23 20.76
N HIS A 785 -14.01 20.29 20.09
CA HIS A 785 -14.16 21.62 20.65
C HIS A 785 -15.49 21.74 21.40
N SER A 786 -15.45 22.23 22.63
CA SER A 786 -16.62 22.74 23.35
C SER A 786 -16.67 24.27 23.23
N CYS A 787 -17.85 24.84 22.98
CA CYS A 787 -18.04 26.29 22.98
C CYS A 787 -17.89 26.83 24.42
N PRO A 788 -17.02 27.82 24.69
CA PRO A 788 -16.87 28.38 26.04
C PRO A 788 -18.13 29.13 26.50
N PHE A 789 -18.97 29.61 25.58
CA PHE A 789 -20.20 30.34 25.88
C PHE A 789 -21.38 29.38 26.12
N CYS A 790 -21.92 28.74 25.07
CA CYS A 790 -23.10 27.87 25.17
C CYS A 790 -22.81 26.45 25.71
N LYS A 791 -21.54 26.11 26.03
CA LYS A 791 -21.02 24.81 26.52
C LYS A 791 -21.25 23.59 25.60
N LYS A 792 -22.17 23.68 24.64
CA LYS A 792 -22.38 22.69 23.58
C LYS A 792 -21.14 22.51 22.72
N SER A 793 -21.04 21.35 22.10
CA SER A 793 -19.83 20.93 21.40
C SER A 793 -20.10 20.72 19.92
N PHE A 794 -19.57 21.61 19.08
CA PHE A 794 -19.70 21.65 17.62
C PHE A 794 -18.39 21.21 16.96
N ALA A 795 -18.39 20.62 15.78
CA ALA A 795 -17.15 20.18 15.17
C ALA A 795 -16.28 21.29 14.59
N LEU A 796 -14.99 20.98 14.43
CA LEU A 796 -14.19 21.64 13.43
C LEU A 796 -14.45 21.15 11.99
N TRP A 797 -15.60 20.54 11.62
CA TRP A 797 -16.38 20.84 10.36
C TRP A 797 -17.81 21.39 10.65
N ASP A 798 -18.04 22.22 11.67
CA ASP A 798 -19.30 22.97 11.85
C ASP A 798 -19.28 24.54 11.68
N ALA A 799 -18.23 25.32 11.31
CA ALA A 799 -18.28 26.82 11.09
C ALA A 799 -17.53 27.55 9.90
N ILE A 800 -16.21 27.40 9.61
CA ILE A 800 -15.41 27.98 8.45
C ILE A 800 -16.08 28.11 7.04
N ASP A 801 -15.31 28.62 6.07
CA ASP A 801 -15.59 28.52 4.64
C ASP A 801 -14.86 27.36 3.90
N HIS A 802 -15.61 26.54 3.14
CA HIS A 802 -15.11 25.40 2.33
C HIS A 802 -14.72 25.80 0.93
N LYS A 803 -15.16 26.97 0.44
CA LYS A 803 -14.75 27.50 -0.86
C LYS A 803 -13.26 27.85 -0.83
N THR A 804 -12.78 28.46 0.26
CA THR A 804 -11.35 28.74 0.50
C THR A 804 -10.64 27.61 1.25
N GLY A 805 -11.33 26.90 2.14
CA GLY A 805 -10.74 25.82 2.96
C GLY A 805 -9.73 26.30 4.00
N ARG A 806 -9.80 27.59 4.39
CA ARG A 806 -8.94 28.20 5.42
C ARG A 806 -9.65 28.22 6.77
N VAL A 807 -8.92 27.89 7.84
CA VAL A 807 -9.39 28.05 9.23
C VAL A 807 -8.79 29.34 9.80
N GLY A 808 -9.62 30.29 10.19
CA GLY A 808 -9.20 31.60 10.73
C GLY A 808 -8.54 31.53 12.12
N PRO A 809 -8.16 32.68 12.71
CA PRO A 809 -7.77 32.78 14.12
C PRO A 809 -8.99 32.64 15.05
N THR A 810 -10.12 33.20 14.63
CA THR A 810 -11.46 33.03 15.19
C THR A 810 -12.29 32.09 14.30
N ILE A 811 -13.38 31.56 14.86
CA ILE A 811 -14.48 30.90 14.14
C ILE A 811 -15.80 31.22 14.85
N ASP A 812 -16.89 31.32 14.09
CA ASP A 812 -18.22 31.47 14.68
C ASP A 812 -18.67 30.17 15.37
N CYS A 813 -19.38 30.29 16.49
CA CYS A 813 -20.07 29.14 17.08
C CYS A 813 -21.28 28.80 16.21
N PRO A 814 -21.36 27.63 15.57
CA PRO A 814 -22.47 27.33 14.67
C PRO A 814 -23.76 26.92 15.38
N LEU A 815 -23.74 26.95 16.72
CA LEU A 815 -24.84 26.59 17.60
C LEU A 815 -25.43 27.79 18.36
N CYS A 816 -24.72 28.93 18.37
CA CYS A 816 -25.18 30.17 19.02
C CYS A 816 -24.67 31.46 18.34
N SER A 817 -24.06 31.36 17.16
CA SER A 817 -23.49 32.43 16.32
C SER A 817 -22.48 33.38 16.97
N THR A 818 -22.05 33.11 18.20
CA THR A 818 -21.01 33.89 18.91
C THR A 818 -19.64 33.60 18.31
N GLU A 819 -18.87 34.61 17.90
CA GLU A 819 -17.47 34.44 17.50
C GLU A 819 -16.64 33.87 18.67
N ILE A 820 -15.74 32.93 18.38
CA ILE A 820 -14.84 32.32 19.37
C ILE A 820 -13.39 32.36 18.85
N SER A 821 -12.48 32.88 19.67
CA SER A 821 -11.03 32.68 19.46
C SER A 821 -10.68 31.20 19.59
N ARG A 822 -9.90 30.67 18.64
CA ARG A 822 -9.56 29.24 18.63
C ARG A 822 -8.64 28.78 19.75
N LYS A 823 -8.04 29.71 20.52
CA LYS A 823 -7.26 29.39 21.72
C LYS A 823 -8.14 28.86 22.85
N ASP A 824 -9.39 29.31 22.90
CA ASP A 824 -10.33 29.10 24.01
C ASP A 824 -11.22 27.85 23.78
N LEU A 825 -11.09 27.21 22.61
CA LEU A 825 -11.82 26.02 22.21
C LEU A 825 -11.17 24.74 22.75
N LYS A 826 -11.50 24.37 24.00
CA LYS A 826 -11.03 23.13 24.63
C LYS A 826 -11.31 21.90 23.76
N ALA A 827 -10.24 21.24 23.34
CA ALA A 827 -10.18 20.13 22.38
C ALA A 827 -10.39 18.73 23.00
N GLY A 828 -10.78 17.75 22.16
CA GLY A 828 -10.94 16.33 22.51
C GLY A 828 -10.82 15.39 21.30
N LYS A 829 -11.61 14.31 21.24
CA LYS A 829 -11.48 13.19 20.27
C LYS A 829 -11.81 13.55 18.81
N SER A 830 -11.71 12.59 17.87
CA SER A 830 -11.82 12.80 16.40
C SER A 830 -12.85 11.86 15.74
N ARG A 831 -13.93 12.34 15.08
CA ARG A 831 -14.94 11.49 14.37
C ARG A 831 -14.50 11.13 12.93
N PRO A 832 -15.33 10.44 12.13
CA PRO A 832 -15.51 10.66 10.66
C PRO A 832 -16.44 11.80 10.21
N ALA A 833 -16.00 12.65 9.26
CA ALA A 833 -16.58 13.98 8.90
C ALA A 833 -17.03 14.17 7.47
N TRP A 834 -16.07 13.94 6.61
CA TRP A 834 -16.08 14.44 5.27
C TRP A 834 -15.16 13.51 4.51
N ILE A 835 -15.56 12.96 3.39
CA ILE A 835 -14.90 11.79 2.79
C ILE A 835 -14.47 12.26 1.25
N ALA A 836 -14.51 12.07 -0.15
CA ALA A 836 -14.86 11.42 -1.56
C ALA A 836 -14.32 10.23 -2.53
N TYR A 837 -15.15 9.60 -3.39
CA TYR A 837 -15.68 8.26 -3.04
C TYR A 837 -15.68 7.10 -4.04
N GLU A 838 -16.08 7.28 -5.28
CA GLU A 838 -16.63 6.20 -6.13
C GLU A 838 -17.90 5.58 -5.45
N LEU A 839 -19.04 5.53 -6.16
CA LEU A 839 -20.09 4.53 -5.89
C LEU A 839 -19.56 3.24 -6.49
N PRO A 840 -20.28 2.13 -6.43
CA PRO A 840 -19.96 1.09 -7.37
C PRO A 840 -19.92 1.61 -8.82
N ASP A 841 -20.89 2.34 -9.37
CA ASP A 841 -21.20 2.19 -10.81
C ASP A 841 -20.72 3.21 -11.92
N GLY A 842 -19.98 4.33 -11.69
CA GLY A 842 -19.31 5.15 -12.75
C GLY A 842 -18.71 6.61 -12.62
N LYS A 843 -19.05 7.49 -11.66
CA LYS A 843 -19.60 8.87 -11.85
C LYS A 843 -19.37 9.93 -10.64
N ARG A 844 -18.13 10.38 -10.21
CA ARG A 844 -17.61 11.10 -8.91
C ARG A 844 -18.54 11.77 -7.79
N HIS A 845 -18.14 12.80 -6.93
CA HIS A 845 -18.86 13.81 -5.99
C HIS A 845 -18.30 14.20 -4.58
N GLU A 846 -19.15 14.69 -3.59
CA GLU A 846 -19.11 14.67 -2.09
C GLU A 846 -20.50 14.56 -1.28
N LYS A 847 -20.61 13.91 -0.08
CA LYS A 847 -21.83 13.84 0.81
C LYS A 847 -21.57 13.66 2.30
N ALA A 848 -22.26 14.39 3.16
CA ALA A 848 -22.00 14.42 4.59
C ALA A 848 -22.17 13.18 5.41
N ALA A 849 -21.71 13.26 6.67
CA ALA A 849 -21.29 12.13 7.54
C ALA A 849 -22.94 10.60 9.53
N SER A 850 -23.69 9.46 9.30
CA SER A 850 -25.11 9.33 9.52
C SER A 850 -25.40 8.73 10.89
N SER A 851 -25.70 7.42 11.02
CA SER A 851 -25.43 6.63 12.21
C SER A 851 -24.78 5.26 12.03
N ARG A 852 -23.99 5.04 10.96
CA ARG A 852 -23.11 3.84 10.89
C ARG A 852 -21.59 3.94 10.54
N ASP A 853 -20.98 4.89 9.78
CA ASP A 853 -19.47 4.90 9.71
C ASP A 853 -18.80 5.33 10.98
N ILE A 854 -18.88 6.57 11.50
CA ILE A 854 -18.35 6.86 12.87
C ILE A 854 -18.66 5.69 13.83
N ALA A 855 -19.87 5.11 13.81
CA ALA A 855 -20.24 3.97 14.66
C ALA A 855 -19.30 2.77 14.48
N LYS A 856 -18.97 2.35 13.25
CA LYS A 856 -18.11 1.19 12.98
C LYS A 856 -16.63 1.51 12.69
N ALA A 857 -16.33 2.69 12.16
CA ALA A 857 -15.03 3.35 12.12
C ALA A 857 -14.42 3.54 13.53
N LEU A 858 -15.27 3.67 14.56
CA LEU A 858 -14.90 3.59 15.98
C LEU A 858 -15.13 2.20 16.61
N LYS A 859 -16.01 1.37 16.04
CA LYS A 859 -16.11 -0.05 16.44
C LYS A 859 -14.82 -0.81 16.13
N PHE A 860 -13.98 -0.31 15.22
CA PHE A 860 -12.57 -0.67 15.20
C PHE A 860 -11.86 0.01 16.37
N LYS A 861 -11.38 -0.77 17.34
CA LYS A 861 -10.49 -0.31 18.42
C LYS A 861 -9.09 -0.93 18.33
N ARG A 862 -8.12 -0.46 19.15
CA ARG A 862 -6.72 -0.95 19.19
C ARG A 862 -6.58 -2.37 19.77
N GLU A 863 -7.57 -2.83 20.53
CA GLU A 863 -7.70 -4.24 20.93
C GLU A 863 -8.22 -5.14 19.81
N ASP A 864 -9.23 -4.74 19.03
CA ASP A 864 -9.76 -5.53 17.90
C ASP A 864 -8.72 -5.68 16.77
N ILE A 865 -7.78 -4.73 16.74
CA ILE A 865 -6.48 -4.76 16.05
C ILE A 865 -5.51 -5.65 16.83
N ALA A 866 -5.99 -6.83 17.17
CA ALA A 866 -5.33 -8.03 16.73
C ALA A 866 -5.08 -7.88 15.21
N ALA A 867 -3.91 -7.33 14.93
CA ALA A 867 -3.37 -6.96 13.63
C ALA A 867 -1.99 -6.31 13.88
N TRP A 868 -0.85 -6.86 13.41
CA TRP A 868 0.47 -6.34 13.73
C TRP A 868 0.64 -4.94 13.23
N THR A 869 0.82 -4.13 14.22
CA THR A 869 1.09 -2.74 14.11
C THR A 869 2.45 -2.53 14.73
N PRO A 870 3.23 -1.58 14.22
CA PRO A 870 4.16 -0.90 15.09
C PRO A 870 3.41 -0.29 16.27
N ASP A 871 3.36 -1.02 17.38
CA ASP A 871 2.97 -0.50 18.69
C ASP A 871 4.22 0.00 19.45
N ILE A 872 5.21 0.49 18.69
CA ILE A 872 6.41 1.14 19.23
C ILE A 872 5.96 2.32 20.09
N PRO A 873 6.33 2.38 21.39
CA PRO A 873 5.95 3.48 22.25
C PRO A 873 6.42 4.84 21.72
N LEU A 874 5.63 5.87 22.02
CA LEU A 874 6.00 7.27 21.80
C LEU A 874 5.92 7.98 23.16
N GLY A 875 7.06 8.20 23.78
CA GLY A 875 7.18 8.88 25.07
C GLY A 875 7.94 10.20 24.96
N ALA A 876 8.29 10.75 26.12
CA ALA A 876 9.07 11.98 26.23
C ALA A 876 10.56 11.80 25.82
N ASP A 877 10.96 10.58 25.45
CA ASP A 877 12.22 10.18 24.80
C ASP A 877 12.33 10.65 23.34
N ARG A 878 11.25 11.17 22.73
CA ARG A 878 11.22 11.53 21.30
C ARG A 878 10.93 13.01 21.04
N GLU A 879 11.84 13.65 20.30
CA GLU A 879 11.75 15.06 19.90
C GLU A 879 10.42 15.39 19.19
N MET A 880 9.98 14.55 18.25
CA MET A 880 8.73 14.77 17.52
C MET A 880 7.49 14.52 18.39
N TYR A 881 7.56 13.68 19.41
CA TYR A 881 6.47 13.50 20.37
C TYR A 881 6.25 14.76 21.22
N ILE A 882 7.34 15.37 21.70
CA ILE A 882 7.32 16.65 22.42
C ILE A 882 6.84 17.77 21.50
N ARG A 883 7.53 18.00 20.37
CA ARG A 883 7.28 19.14 19.47
C ARG A 883 5.92 19.11 18.78
N CYS A 884 5.43 17.93 18.40
CA CYS A 884 4.08 17.81 17.83
C CYS A 884 2.97 17.71 18.89
N ALA A 885 3.34 17.81 20.18
CA ALA A 885 2.46 17.73 21.35
C ALA A 885 1.54 16.49 21.33
N LEU A 886 2.07 15.33 20.92
CA LEU A 886 1.30 14.12 20.65
C LEU A 886 0.55 13.59 21.88
N LYS A 887 1.13 13.76 23.08
CA LYS A 887 0.45 13.52 24.36
C LYS A 887 -0.89 14.26 24.50
N LEU A 888 -1.00 15.50 23.99
CA LEU A 888 -2.23 16.30 24.00
C LEU A 888 -3.24 15.91 22.88
N LYS A 889 -2.93 14.86 22.09
CA LYS A 889 -3.77 14.32 21.02
C LYS A 889 -4.17 12.86 21.22
N GLY A 890 -3.88 12.29 22.39
CA GLY A 890 -4.19 10.89 22.71
C GLY A 890 -3.43 9.94 21.79
N VAL A 891 -2.14 10.22 21.60
CA VAL A 891 -1.17 9.35 20.93
C VAL A 891 -0.14 8.97 21.98
N SER A 892 0.12 7.67 22.16
CA SER A 892 1.16 7.14 23.07
C SER A 892 2.04 6.07 22.43
N SER A 893 1.78 5.76 21.15
CA SER A 893 2.48 4.75 20.35
C SER A 893 2.40 5.12 18.87
N VAL A 894 3.28 4.54 18.04
CA VAL A 894 3.22 4.69 16.59
C VAL A 894 1.88 4.19 16.03
N ALA A 895 1.26 3.20 16.68
CA ALA A 895 -0.05 2.71 16.34
C ALA A 895 -1.12 3.83 16.38
N ASP A 896 -1.06 4.73 17.37
CA ASP A 896 -2.03 5.82 17.49
C ASP A 896 -1.80 6.96 16.45
N LEU A 897 -0.67 6.97 15.73
CA LEU A 897 -0.47 7.86 14.57
C LEU A 897 -1.33 7.48 13.37
N TYR A 898 -2.11 6.40 13.48
CA TYR A 898 -3.10 5.93 12.52
C TYR A 898 -4.48 5.89 13.21
N THR A 899 -5.59 6.00 12.46
CA THR A 899 -6.91 5.70 13.05
C THR A 899 -6.98 4.18 13.28
N PRO A 900 -7.73 3.64 14.24
CA PRO A 900 -7.84 2.19 14.39
C PRO A 900 -8.15 1.49 13.06
N ARG A 901 -9.05 2.05 12.24
CA ARG A 901 -9.29 1.54 10.89
C ARG A 901 -8.05 1.55 9.99
N ASN A 902 -7.30 2.64 9.92
CA ASN A 902 -6.11 2.73 9.07
C ASN A 902 -4.90 1.99 9.59
N LEU A 903 -4.79 1.94 10.90
CA LEU A 903 -3.83 1.17 11.64
C LEU A 903 -4.03 -0.30 11.28
N HIS A 904 -5.27 -0.79 11.45
CA HIS A 904 -5.68 -2.09 10.98
C HIS A 904 -5.33 -2.20 9.50
N ALA A 905 -5.86 -1.35 8.62
CA ALA A 905 -5.63 -1.41 7.18
C ALA A 905 -4.14 -1.50 6.79
N LEU A 906 -3.23 -0.73 7.39
CA LEU A 906 -1.80 -0.79 7.10
C LEU A 906 -1.10 -1.97 7.74
N ALA A 907 -1.56 -2.40 8.90
CA ALA A 907 -1.22 -3.70 9.43
C ALA A 907 -1.62 -4.76 8.39
N LEU A 908 -2.80 -4.61 7.79
CA LEU A 908 -3.30 -5.36 6.65
C LEU A 908 -2.57 -5.01 5.34
N LEU A 909 -1.55 -4.16 5.33
CA LEU A 909 -0.62 -3.97 4.22
C LEU A 909 0.84 -4.33 4.60
N TRP A 910 1.13 -4.94 5.76
CA TRP A 910 2.52 -5.26 6.16
C TRP A 910 2.96 -6.70 6.45
N ARG A 911 2.32 -7.53 7.29
CA ARG A 911 2.68 -8.96 7.49
C ARG A 911 3.04 -9.69 6.19
N GLU A 912 2.16 -9.65 5.17
CA GLU A 912 2.43 -10.26 3.87
C GLU A 912 3.24 -9.34 2.95
N ILE A 913 3.62 -8.15 3.40
CA ILE A 913 4.95 -7.53 3.15
C ILE A 913 6.04 -8.58 3.38
N GLY A 914 6.10 -9.12 4.59
CA GLY A 914 6.86 -10.33 4.94
C GLY A 914 6.42 -11.63 4.23
N LEU A 915 5.42 -11.59 3.33
CA LEU A 915 4.99 -12.73 2.51
C LEU A 915 4.70 -12.38 0.99
N ILE A 916 5.57 -12.45 -0.02
CA ILE A 916 5.21 -12.43 -1.50
C ILE A 916 6.33 -13.11 -2.36
N LYS A 917 6.19 -13.69 -3.62
CA LYS A 917 6.94 -14.87 -4.28
C LYS A 917 8.13 -15.04 -5.41
N ASP A 918 8.95 -14.12 -6.00
CA ASP A 918 10.40 -14.29 -6.46
C ASP A 918 11.38 -13.07 -6.15
N ASP A 919 12.50 -13.21 -5.37
CA ASP A 919 12.90 -12.31 -4.22
C ASP A 919 13.16 -10.81 -4.41
N ARG A 920 13.42 -10.36 -5.64
CA ARG A 920 13.61 -8.92 -5.86
C ARG A 920 12.41 -8.09 -5.37
N ILE A 921 11.21 -8.65 -5.32
CA ILE A 921 9.99 -7.85 -5.35
C ILE A 921 9.12 -7.85 -4.07
N LYS A 922 9.44 -8.58 -2.97
CA LYS A 922 9.09 -8.10 -1.58
C LYS A 922 9.49 -6.66 -1.48
N ARG A 923 10.73 -6.45 -1.90
CA ARG A 923 11.51 -5.29 -1.55
C ARG A 923 10.86 -4.10 -2.25
N ALA A 924 10.51 -4.23 -3.53
CA ALA A 924 9.81 -3.17 -4.26
C ALA A 924 8.33 -2.97 -3.82
N LEU A 925 7.71 -3.93 -3.12
CA LEU A 925 6.41 -3.71 -2.48
C LEU A 925 6.48 -3.05 -1.15
N ALA A 926 7.37 -3.50 -0.26
CA ALA A 926 7.61 -2.82 1.00
C ALA A 926 8.00 -1.37 0.75
N PHE A 927 8.68 -1.10 -0.36
CA PHE A 927 8.97 0.22 -0.90
C PHE A 927 7.67 0.98 -1.30
N ALA A 928 6.77 0.37 -2.07
CA ALA A 928 5.45 0.96 -2.30
C ALA A 928 4.58 1.08 -1.02
N PHE A 929 4.79 0.21 -0.04
CA PHE A 929 4.10 0.19 1.24
C PHE A 929 4.59 1.30 2.15
N THR A 930 5.89 1.52 2.29
CA THR A 930 6.40 2.56 3.18
C THR A 930 5.84 3.91 2.72
N ASN A 931 5.81 4.16 1.40
CA ASN A 931 5.11 5.32 0.86
C ASN A 931 3.62 5.37 1.24
N THR A 932 2.98 4.20 1.31
CA THR A 932 1.56 4.01 1.64
C THR A 932 1.26 4.12 3.15
N SER A 933 2.14 3.64 4.05
CA SER A 933 1.99 3.77 5.50
C SER A 933 2.05 5.23 5.91
N TRP A 934 3.04 5.95 5.39
CA TRP A 934 3.14 7.39 5.54
C TRP A 934 1.85 8.09 5.10
N HIS A 935 1.39 7.82 3.88
CA HIS A 935 0.11 8.30 3.36
C HIS A 935 -1.14 7.71 4.05
N GLY A 936 -1.01 6.76 4.97
CA GLY A 936 -2.11 6.17 5.73
C GLY A 936 -2.21 6.65 7.17
N SER A 937 -1.21 7.34 7.67
CA SER A 937 -1.26 8.00 8.96
C SER A 937 -2.41 9.02 9.08
N ARG A 938 -2.86 9.26 10.32
CA ARG A 938 -3.66 10.43 10.72
C ARG A 938 -2.94 11.74 10.34
N MET A 939 -1.63 11.73 10.14
CA MET A 939 -0.84 12.90 9.73
C MET A 939 -1.20 13.41 8.32
N ARG A 940 -1.87 12.61 7.50
CA ARG A 940 -2.32 13.01 6.15
C ARG A 940 -3.38 14.11 6.23
N ARG A 941 -2.97 15.38 6.20
CA ARG A 941 -3.89 16.54 6.29
C ARG A 941 -4.96 16.59 5.19
N PHE A 942 -6.00 17.39 5.43
CA PHE A 942 -6.99 17.84 4.45
C PHE A 942 -6.56 19.11 3.67
N ASN A 943 -7.24 19.40 2.55
CA ASN A 943 -7.13 20.57 1.69
C ASN A 943 -8.30 20.55 0.68
N ALA A 944 -9.19 21.55 0.71
CA ALA A 944 -10.35 21.61 -0.18
C ALA A 944 -10.01 21.55 -1.68
N ARG A 945 -8.79 21.92 -2.09
CA ARG A 945 -8.32 21.87 -3.49
C ARG A 945 -7.68 20.52 -3.90
N GLY A 946 -7.86 19.46 -3.12
CA GLY A 946 -7.28 18.14 -3.38
C GLY A 946 -5.76 18.06 -3.14
N GLY A 947 -5.07 17.14 -3.81
CA GLY A 947 -3.59 16.99 -3.74
C GLY A 947 -3.02 16.61 -2.36
N GLN A 948 -3.87 16.18 -1.43
CA GLN A 948 -3.54 16.13 -0.01
C GLN A 948 -2.72 14.89 0.42
N ARG A 949 -1.74 15.14 1.27
CA ARG A 949 -0.71 14.19 1.75
C ARG A 949 -0.31 14.56 3.19
N PRO A 950 0.40 13.70 3.93
CA PRO A 950 1.06 14.13 5.15
C PRO A 950 2.04 15.27 4.88
N LEU A 951 2.44 15.96 5.95
CA LEU A 951 3.61 16.83 5.90
C LEU A 951 4.86 15.94 5.96
N THR A 952 5.81 16.18 5.07
CA THR A 952 7.11 15.48 5.09
C THR A 952 7.98 16.14 6.16
N GLY A 953 8.59 15.33 7.03
CA GLY A 953 9.47 15.82 8.11
C GLY A 953 8.76 16.18 9.43
N THR A 954 7.65 15.53 9.78
CA THR A 954 6.95 15.74 11.06
C THR A 954 5.97 14.61 11.39
N LEU A 955 5.84 14.26 12.68
CA LEU A 955 4.84 13.31 13.20
C LEU A 955 3.52 13.99 13.65
N TYR A 956 3.05 15.01 12.93
CA TYR A 956 1.93 15.85 13.37
C TYR A 956 0.53 15.25 13.09
N ILE A 957 -0.36 15.26 14.08
CA ILE A 957 -1.81 14.98 13.89
C ILE A 957 -2.59 16.28 13.61
N PRO A 958 -3.01 16.56 12.36
CA PRO A 958 -3.81 17.73 12.03
C PRO A 958 -5.20 17.71 12.65
N GLN A 959 -5.66 18.89 13.07
CA GLN A 959 -7.07 19.17 13.39
C GLN A 959 -8.00 18.95 12.19
N LEU A 960 -7.45 18.83 10.97
CA LEU A 960 -8.15 18.37 9.77
C LEU A 960 -7.40 17.16 9.15
N SER A 961 -7.61 15.96 9.68
CA SER A 961 -6.91 14.71 9.32
C SER A 961 -7.67 13.86 8.31
N SER A 962 -7.01 13.39 7.26
CA SER A 962 -7.59 12.71 6.10
C SER A 962 -7.03 11.28 5.94
N GLU A 963 -7.46 10.42 6.87
CA GLU A 963 -7.28 8.96 6.96
C GLU A 963 -7.44 8.27 5.58
N ALA A 964 -6.36 7.95 4.83
CA ALA A 964 -6.51 7.24 3.55
C ALA A 964 -7.11 5.85 3.69
N ASN A 965 -7.91 5.39 2.74
CA ASN A 965 -7.77 3.96 2.43
C ASN A 965 -6.47 3.82 1.66
N VAL A 966 -5.55 3.23 2.39
CA VAL A 966 -4.15 3.07 2.06
C VAL A 966 -3.96 2.15 0.85
N PHE A 967 -4.90 1.24 0.58
CA PHE A 967 -4.80 0.32 -0.53
C PHE A 967 -4.59 1.01 -1.87
N GLU A 968 -5.38 2.06 -2.09
CA GLU A 968 -5.33 2.78 -3.34
C GLU A 968 -4.41 4.01 -3.26
N VAL A 969 -3.86 4.35 -2.10
CA VAL A 969 -2.53 4.99 -2.15
C VAL A 969 -1.58 4.04 -2.87
N MET A 970 -1.53 2.78 -2.45
CA MET A 970 -0.58 1.82 -3.00
C MET A 970 -0.85 1.47 -4.46
N ARG A 971 -2.11 1.33 -4.90
CA ARG A 971 -2.43 1.12 -6.34
C ARG A 971 -1.84 2.23 -7.22
N ASN A 972 -2.01 3.48 -6.81
CA ASN A 972 -1.45 4.63 -7.54
C ASN A 972 0.09 4.64 -7.47
N LYS A 973 0.68 4.22 -6.34
CA LYS A 973 2.14 4.09 -6.17
C LYS A 973 2.72 2.98 -7.06
N MET A 974 2.13 1.80 -7.10
CA MET A 974 2.59 0.70 -7.96
C MET A 974 2.56 1.08 -9.46
N ALA A 975 1.56 1.84 -9.89
CA ALA A 975 1.51 2.39 -11.24
C ALA A 975 2.65 3.38 -11.54
N GLN A 976 3.18 4.08 -10.53
CA GLN A 976 4.40 4.91 -10.66
C GLN A 976 5.66 4.03 -10.70
N LEU A 977 5.75 3.02 -9.83
CA LEU A 977 6.89 2.10 -9.78
C LEU A 977 7.05 1.27 -11.07
N GLN A 978 5.97 0.86 -11.76
CA GLN A 978 6.14 0.21 -13.07
C GLN A 978 6.82 1.12 -14.08
N ARG A 979 6.51 2.43 -14.08
CA ARG A 979 7.20 3.38 -14.96
C ARG A 979 8.66 3.54 -14.56
N TYR A 980 8.96 3.60 -13.26
CA TYR A 980 10.32 3.58 -12.74
C TYR A 980 11.16 2.42 -13.29
N TYR A 981 10.73 1.17 -13.06
CA TYR A 981 11.53 0.01 -13.48
C TYR A 981 11.46 -0.31 -14.99
N ARG A 982 10.56 0.33 -15.76
CA ARG A 982 10.67 0.41 -17.23
C ARG A 982 11.78 1.37 -17.67
N SER A 983 11.93 2.51 -17.00
CA SER A 983 12.94 3.53 -17.32
C SER A 983 14.32 3.22 -16.78
N PHE A 984 14.44 2.48 -15.66
CA PHE A 984 15.73 2.13 -15.08
C PHE A 984 16.44 1.05 -15.91
N ARG A 985 17.53 1.45 -16.57
CA ARG A 985 18.35 0.61 -17.46
C ARG A 985 19.83 0.89 -17.15
N PRO A 986 20.42 0.21 -16.14
CA PRO A 986 21.80 0.44 -15.77
C PRO A 986 22.76 0.04 -16.90
N ARG A 987 23.88 0.75 -17.03
CA ARG A 987 24.95 0.47 -18.01
C ARG A 987 25.91 -0.65 -17.55
N ILE A 988 25.71 -1.18 -16.33
CA ILE A 988 26.50 -2.26 -15.72
C ILE A 988 25.54 -3.32 -15.13
N ALA A 989 25.95 -4.59 -15.15
CA ALA A 989 25.13 -5.71 -14.66
C ALA A 989 25.20 -5.91 -13.14
N GLU A 990 26.29 -5.46 -12.51
CA GLU A 990 26.49 -5.46 -11.05
C GLU A 990 25.64 -4.33 -10.42
N ALA A 991 24.73 -4.69 -9.51
CA ALA A 991 23.95 -3.71 -8.77
C ALA A 991 24.77 -3.06 -7.65
N PRO A 992 24.55 -1.78 -7.32
CA PRO A 992 25.17 -1.14 -6.16
C PRO A 992 25.01 -1.94 -4.87
N SER A 993 26.13 -2.24 -4.22
CA SER A 993 26.16 -2.83 -2.88
C SER A 993 25.50 -1.89 -1.87
N VAL A 994 24.83 -2.44 -0.87
CA VAL A 994 24.15 -1.67 0.18
C VAL A 994 24.51 -2.22 1.55
N THR A 995 24.74 -1.34 2.53
CA THR A 995 25.05 -1.68 3.93
C THR A 995 24.20 -0.86 4.90
N LEU A 996 23.98 -1.42 6.09
CA LEU A 996 23.32 -0.76 7.22
C LEU A 996 24.37 -0.57 8.31
N GLY A 997 24.52 0.65 8.81
CA GLY A 997 25.48 0.97 9.86
C GLY A 997 25.81 2.46 9.92
N SER A 998 26.39 2.90 11.03
CA SER A 998 26.81 4.30 11.14
C SER A 998 27.94 4.62 10.18
N ALA A 999 27.86 5.79 9.53
CA ALA A 999 28.96 6.33 8.73
C ALA A 999 30.25 6.52 9.55
N THR A 1000 30.15 6.58 10.89
CA THR A 1000 31.29 6.61 11.82
C THR A 1000 32.08 5.31 11.91
N LYS A 1001 31.62 4.21 11.28
CA LYS A 1001 32.26 2.90 11.34
C LYS A 1001 32.02 2.05 10.09
N LEU A 1002 32.62 2.44 8.97
CA LEU A 1002 32.62 1.72 7.68
C LEU A 1002 33.61 0.54 7.66
N ALA A 1003 33.72 -0.23 8.75
CA ALA A 1003 34.77 -1.24 8.97
C ALA A 1003 34.84 -2.33 7.88
N ASN A 1004 33.71 -2.63 7.23
CA ASN A 1004 33.63 -3.60 6.13
C ASN A 1004 34.23 -3.07 4.81
N VAL A 1005 34.33 -1.74 4.65
CA VAL A 1005 34.91 -1.11 3.47
C VAL A 1005 36.42 -1.01 3.64
N ARG A 1006 37.18 -1.64 2.74
CA ARG A 1006 38.64 -1.67 2.78
C ARG A 1006 39.24 -0.26 2.63
N SER A 1007 40.28 0.04 3.42
CA SER A 1007 41.00 1.31 3.32
C SER A 1007 41.59 1.52 1.92
N GLY A 1008 41.43 2.72 1.35
CA GLY A 1008 41.90 3.06 -0.01
C GLY A 1008 41.24 2.27 -1.15
N SER A 1009 40.02 1.73 -0.98
CA SER A 1009 39.33 0.92 -1.98
C SER A 1009 38.32 1.67 -2.85
N VAL A 1010 37.96 2.90 -2.48
CA VAL A 1010 36.95 3.74 -3.13
C VAL A 1010 37.61 4.81 -4.01
N ASP A 1011 37.06 5.06 -5.20
CA ASP A 1011 37.54 6.07 -6.15
C ASP A 1011 36.99 7.47 -5.84
N TYR A 1012 35.68 7.54 -5.56
CA TYR A 1012 34.95 8.79 -5.38
C TYR A 1012 33.82 8.63 -4.36
N VAL A 1013 33.50 9.70 -3.62
CA VAL A 1013 32.38 9.75 -2.67
C VAL A 1013 31.41 10.86 -3.10
N PHE A 1014 30.10 10.60 -3.04
CA PHE A 1014 29.06 11.62 -3.19
C PHE A 1014 27.95 11.35 -2.16
N THR A 1015 27.51 12.34 -1.37
CA THR A 1015 26.64 12.09 -0.20
C THR A 1015 25.87 13.31 0.32
N ASP A 1016 24.81 13.09 1.13
CA ASP A 1016 23.84 14.11 1.64
C ASP A 1016 23.61 13.94 3.17
N PRO A 1017 24.56 14.35 4.04
CA PRO A 1017 24.53 14.10 5.49
C PRO A 1017 23.44 14.90 6.24
N PRO A 1018 23.00 14.43 7.43
CA PRO A 1018 21.96 15.08 8.23
C PRO A 1018 22.20 16.56 8.58
N PHE A 1019 21.19 17.40 8.38
CA PHE A 1019 21.26 18.86 8.56
C PHE A 1019 21.00 19.32 10.02
N GLY A 1020 21.77 18.82 10.98
CA GLY A 1020 21.70 19.23 12.40
C GLY A 1020 20.31 19.07 13.03
N SER A 1021 19.58 20.17 13.25
CA SER A 1021 18.28 20.18 13.94
C SER A 1021 17.05 20.40 13.03
N ASN A 1022 17.22 20.26 11.71
CA ASN A 1022 16.18 20.60 10.72
C ASN A 1022 15.21 19.44 10.41
N ILE A 1023 15.68 18.19 10.43
CA ILE A 1023 14.89 16.97 10.30
C ILE A 1023 15.44 15.94 11.28
N PHE A 1024 14.55 15.25 11.98
CA PHE A 1024 14.86 14.15 12.90
C PHE A 1024 14.52 12.88 12.13
N TYR A 1025 15.53 12.24 11.56
CA TYR A 1025 15.34 11.19 10.57
C TYR A 1025 14.84 9.91 11.23
N ALA A 1026 15.39 9.49 12.38
CA ALA A 1026 14.88 8.34 13.13
C ALA A 1026 13.40 8.50 13.49
N ASP A 1027 13.00 9.66 14.03
CA ASP A 1027 11.62 9.96 14.38
C ASP A 1027 10.70 10.07 13.15
N CYS A 1028 11.15 10.64 12.04
CA CYS A 1028 10.32 10.76 10.83
C CYS A 1028 10.20 9.42 10.08
N ASN A 1029 11.31 8.70 9.97
CA ASN A 1029 11.39 7.38 9.38
C ASN A 1029 10.74 6.32 10.27
N LEU A 1030 10.45 6.59 11.54
CA LEU A 1030 9.70 5.73 12.45
C LEU A 1030 8.39 5.20 11.82
N ILE A 1031 7.72 5.98 10.97
CA ILE A 1031 6.52 5.61 10.20
C ILE A 1031 6.77 4.55 9.08
N TRP A 1032 8.03 4.20 8.85
CA TRP A 1032 8.53 3.15 7.96
C TRP A 1032 9.32 2.08 8.71
N GLU A 1033 10.25 2.49 9.57
CA GLU A 1033 11.18 1.65 10.33
C GLU A 1033 10.49 0.75 11.33
N SER A 1034 9.46 1.27 11.98
CA SER A 1034 8.63 0.48 12.88
C SER A 1034 7.85 -0.62 12.14
N TRP A 1035 7.64 -0.50 10.82
CA TRP A 1035 7.17 -1.61 9.98
C TRP A 1035 8.33 -2.49 9.52
N LEU A 1036 9.47 -1.90 9.12
CA LEU A 1036 10.71 -2.60 8.75
C LEU A 1036 11.43 -3.29 9.95
N GLY A 1037 10.76 -3.41 11.10
CA GLY A 1037 11.14 -4.17 12.32
C GLY A 1037 12.52 -3.88 12.88
N THR A 1038 13.11 -2.77 12.45
CA THR A 1038 14.43 -2.29 12.84
C THR A 1038 14.31 -0.78 12.90
N LEU A 1039 14.56 -0.20 14.06
CA LEU A 1039 14.61 1.24 14.24
C LEU A 1039 16.04 1.73 14.05
N THR A 1040 16.22 2.94 13.53
CA THR A 1040 17.48 3.67 13.59
C THR A 1040 17.96 3.72 15.04
N ASN A 1041 19.23 3.37 15.32
CA ASN A 1041 19.82 3.68 16.62
C ASN A 1041 19.90 5.21 16.77
N THR A 1042 19.10 5.77 17.67
CA THR A 1042 19.09 7.21 17.90
C THR A 1042 20.39 7.72 18.52
N GLU A 1043 21.23 6.88 19.13
CA GLU A 1043 22.53 7.31 19.66
C GLU A 1043 23.53 7.67 18.55
N ASP A 1044 23.60 6.87 17.49
CA ASP A 1044 24.44 7.13 16.31
C ASP A 1044 23.88 8.24 15.38
N GLU A 1045 22.62 8.62 15.54
CA GLU A 1045 21.98 9.60 14.64
C GLU A 1045 22.60 11.00 14.83
N ALA A 1046 23.29 11.50 13.79
CA ALA A 1046 23.88 12.84 13.76
C ALA A 1046 22.82 13.94 13.59
N VAL A 1047 21.97 14.15 14.59
CA VAL A 1047 21.02 15.26 14.69
C VAL A 1047 21.22 16.03 15.99
N VAL A 1048 20.74 17.28 16.04
CA VAL A 1048 20.78 18.15 17.22
C VAL A 1048 19.37 18.35 17.76
N ASN A 1049 19.13 17.99 19.02
CA ASN A 1049 17.81 18.11 19.65
C ASN A 1049 17.58 19.54 20.17
N ARG A 1050 16.32 20.01 20.13
CA ARG A 1050 15.93 21.31 20.72
C ARG A 1050 14.72 21.22 21.65
N SER A 1051 14.23 20.02 21.93
CA SER A 1051 13.06 19.81 22.79
C SER A 1051 13.13 18.52 23.61
N LEU A 1052 13.88 17.52 23.14
CA LEU A 1052 14.44 16.46 23.97
C LEU A 1052 15.73 16.96 24.64
N ALA A 1053 15.84 16.81 25.96
CA ALA A 1053 17.01 17.24 26.73
C ALA A 1053 18.10 16.15 26.79
N VAL A 1054 19.35 16.52 27.07
CA VAL A 1054 20.53 15.63 26.92
C VAL A 1054 20.49 14.47 27.91
N GLU A 1055 20.09 14.75 29.15
CA GLU A 1055 19.86 13.79 30.22
C GLU A 1055 18.69 12.81 29.94
N ASN A 1056 17.93 13.03 28.85
CA ASN A 1056 16.89 12.14 28.34
C ASN A 1056 17.22 11.58 26.94
N GLY A 1057 18.48 11.63 26.50
CA GLY A 1057 18.94 11.07 25.22
C GLY A 1057 19.03 12.07 24.04
N GLY A 1058 18.79 13.36 24.28
CA GLY A 1058 19.00 14.40 23.27
C GLY A 1058 20.48 14.70 23.01
N LYS A 1059 20.82 15.20 21.81
CA LYS A 1059 22.19 15.63 21.47
C LYS A 1059 22.38 17.13 21.37
N SER A 1060 23.53 17.58 21.89
CA SER A 1060 24.10 18.91 21.66
C SER A 1060 24.79 19.02 20.29
N LEU A 1061 25.13 20.26 19.91
CA LEU A 1061 25.92 20.53 18.71
C LEU A 1061 27.34 19.92 18.76
N GLU A 1062 27.93 19.81 19.96
CA GLU A 1062 29.24 19.21 20.15
C GLU A 1062 29.22 17.70 19.87
N GLN A 1063 28.20 16.99 20.40
CA GLN A 1063 28.00 15.57 20.13
C GLN A 1063 27.72 15.29 18.64
N TYR A 1064 26.97 16.18 17.97
CA TYR A 1064 26.81 16.16 16.52
C TYR A 1064 28.15 16.32 15.77
N GLY A 1065 29.00 17.28 16.19
CA GLY A 1065 30.31 17.50 15.60
C GLY A 1065 31.25 16.30 15.73
N VAL A 1066 31.21 15.59 16.87
CA VAL A 1066 31.97 14.34 17.07
C VAL A 1066 31.52 13.26 16.09
N LEU A 1067 30.22 13.04 15.91
CA LEU A 1067 29.69 12.04 14.97
C LEU A 1067 30.06 12.37 13.51
N ILE A 1068 29.92 13.64 13.09
CA ILE A 1068 30.32 14.08 11.76
C ILE A 1068 31.84 13.92 11.52
N SER A 1069 32.66 14.23 12.53
CA SER A 1069 34.11 14.00 12.47
C SER A 1069 34.48 12.53 12.35
N SER A 1070 33.87 11.65 13.14
CA SER A 1070 34.10 10.20 13.03
C SER A 1070 33.68 9.66 11.65
N ALA A 1071 32.59 10.16 11.08
CA ALA A 1071 32.18 9.79 9.72
C ALA A 1071 33.17 10.27 8.65
N LEU A 1072 33.65 11.51 8.73
CA LEU A 1072 34.66 12.03 7.81
C LEU A 1072 36.01 11.31 7.95
N GLY A 1073 36.36 10.84 9.14
CA GLY A 1073 37.51 9.94 9.36
C GLY A 1073 37.40 8.63 8.58
N GLU A 1074 36.24 7.99 8.61
CA GLU A 1074 36.01 6.75 7.85
C GLU A 1074 35.95 6.98 6.33
N ILE A 1075 35.31 8.07 5.88
CA ILE A 1075 35.31 8.47 4.47
C ILE A 1075 36.75 8.71 3.98
N SER A 1076 37.55 9.42 4.77
CA SER A 1076 38.98 9.62 4.51
C SER A 1076 39.72 8.28 4.47
N ARG A 1077 39.48 7.35 5.41
CA ARG A 1077 40.14 6.03 5.44
C ARG A 1077 39.87 5.20 4.17
N VAL A 1078 38.62 5.14 3.70
CA VAL A 1078 38.20 4.26 2.60
C VAL A 1078 38.50 4.82 1.21
N LEU A 1079 38.53 6.14 1.06
CA LEU A 1079 38.89 6.84 -0.17
C LEU A 1079 40.40 6.71 -0.47
N LYS A 1080 40.76 6.64 -1.76
CA LYS A 1080 42.17 6.65 -2.20
C LYS A 1080 42.89 7.96 -1.84
N PRO A 1081 44.22 7.94 -1.61
CA PRO A 1081 45.03 9.16 -1.59
C PRO A 1081 44.79 9.98 -2.87
N GLY A 1082 44.60 11.30 -2.74
CA GLY A 1082 44.32 12.18 -3.87
C GLY A 1082 42.88 12.15 -4.39
N GLY A 1083 42.05 11.19 -3.94
CA GLY A 1083 40.65 11.04 -4.33
C GLY A 1083 39.71 12.11 -3.77
N TRP A 1084 38.50 12.15 -4.32
CA TRP A 1084 37.53 13.22 -4.07
C TRP A 1084 36.29 12.74 -3.29
N ALA A 1085 35.73 13.64 -2.47
CA ALA A 1085 34.49 13.45 -1.76
C ALA A 1085 33.59 14.69 -1.90
N THR A 1086 32.41 14.50 -2.48
CA THR A 1086 31.42 15.56 -2.69
C THR A 1086 30.30 15.44 -1.67
N ILE A 1087 29.96 16.55 -1.01
CA ILE A 1087 28.97 16.60 0.07
C ILE A 1087 27.90 17.63 -0.27
N VAL A 1088 26.64 17.19 -0.36
CA VAL A 1088 25.47 18.08 -0.46
C VAL A 1088 25.09 18.50 0.96
N PHE A 1089 25.00 19.81 1.22
CA PHE A 1089 24.67 20.32 2.55
C PHE A 1089 23.85 21.60 2.52
N HIS A 1090 22.95 21.76 3.51
CA HIS A 1090 22.30 23.03 3.77
C HIS A 1090 21.88 23.19 5.24
N ASN A 1091 22.27 24.30 5.86
CA ASN A 1091 21.70 24.76 7.12
C ASN A 1091 21.60 26.30 7.16
N THR A 1092 20.77 26.84 8.06
CA THR A 1092 20.66 28.28 8.34
C THR A 1092 21.51 28.71 9.55
N ASP A 1093 22.04 27.74 10.30
CA ASP A 1093 22.80 27.87 11.55
C ASP A 1093 24.30 27.65 11.28
N ALA A 1094 25.08 28.72 11.38
CA ALA A 1094 26.51 28.78 11.04
C ALA A 1094 27.38 27.81 11.85
N ALA A 1095 27.02 27.55 13.11
CA ALA A 1095 27.81 26.69 13.98
C ALA A 1095 27.75 25.22 13.52
N VAL A 1096 26.66 24.81 12.85
CA VAL A 1096 26.57 23.50 12.18
C VAL A 1096 27.51 23.41 10.95
N TRP A 1097 27.66 24.49 10.18
CA TRP A 1097 28.61 24.53 9.06
C TRP A 1097 30.06 24.47 9.54
N GLN A 1098 30.40 25.23 10.59
CA GLN A 1098 31.75 25.22 11.16
C GLN A 1098 32.11 23.83 11.70
N ALA A 1099 31.19 23.15 12.37
CA ALA A 1099 31.40 21.78 12.86
C ALA A 1099 31.76 20.78 11.74
N ILE A 1100 31.15 20.90 10.55
CA ILE A 1100 31.47 20.05 9.39
C ILE A 1100 32.84 20.38 8.79
N LYS A 1101 33.23 21.67 8.76
CA LYS A 1101 34.53 22.11 8.25
C LYS A 1101 35.69 21.69 9.14
N ASP A 1102 35.56 21.91 10.45
CA ASP A 1102 36.53 21.46 11.45
C ASP A 1102 36.69 19.93 11.38
N ALA A 1103 35.57 19.20 11.27
CA ALA A 1103 35.54 17.76 11.08
C ALA A 1103 36.22 17.29 9.77
N ALA A 1104 36.05 18.00 8.66
CA ALA A 1104 36.71 17.65 7.39
C ALA A 1104 38.23 17.86 7.49
N PHE A 1105 38.66 19.02 7.98
CA PHE A 1105 40.07 19.37 8.11
C PHE A 1105 40.83 18.41 9.03
N VAL A 1106 40.28 18.10 10.22
CA VAL A 1106 40.90 17.18 11.19
C VAL A 1106 41.11 15.76 10.63
N ASN A 1107 40.31 15.35 9.65
CA ASN A 1107 40.39 14.04 9.02
C ASN A 1107 41.16 14.02 7.67
N GLY A 1108 41.90 15.09 7.36
CA GLY A 1108 42.81 15.15 6.22
C GLY A 1108 42.15 15.46 4.87
N PHE A 1109 41.00 16.14 4.89
CA PHE A 1109 40.40 16.73 3.69
C PHE A 1109 40.84 18.19 3.50
N GLU A 1110 41.31 18.48 2.30
CA GLU A 1110 41.42 19.83 1.77
C GLU A 1110 40.07 20.25 1.18
N PHE A 1111 39.68 21.51 1.38
CA PHE A 1111 38.51 22.08 0.72
C PHE A 1111 38.94 22.75 -0.59
N HIS A 1112 38.37 22.34 -1.73
CA HIS A 1112 38.80 22.81 -3.05
C HIS A 1112 37.78 23.71 -3.76
N GLU A 1113 36.51 23.31 -3.80
CA GLU A 1113 35.48 24.07 -4.52
C GLU A 1113 34.08 23.82 -3.94
N ALA A 1114 33.16 24.77 -4.11
CA ALA A 1114 31.75 24.55 -3.85
C ALA A 1114 30.87 24.97 -5.05
N ALA A 1115 29.73 24.30 -5.21
CA ALA A 1115 28.72 24.52 -6.26
C ALA A 1115 27.30 24.64 -5.66
N SER A 1116 26.26 24.84 -6.48
CA SER A 1116 24.86 24.96 -6.02
C SER A 1116 23.87 24.19 -6.88
N LEU A 1117 22.87 23.56 -6.25
CA LEU A 1117 21.90 22.67 -6.90
C LEU A 1117 20.53 23.33 -7.09
N ASP A 1118 20.01 23.32 -8.32
CA ASP A 1118 18.76 24.00 -8.67
C ASP A 1118 17.55 23.05 -8.80
N ARG A 1119 16.54 23.26 -7.94
CA ARG A 1119 15.40 22.34 -7.76
C ARG A 1119 14.13 22.87 -8.45
N LYS A 1120 13.95 22.56 -9.74
CA LYS A 1120 12.86 23.03 -10.65
C LYS A 1120 11.39 22.84 -10.23
N GLN A 1121 11.08 22.30 -9.04
CA GLN A 1121 9.72 22.20 -8.52
C GLN A 1121 9.70 22.39 -6.99
N GLN A 1122 9.01 23.41 -6.49
CA GLN A 1122 9.27 23.96 -5.16
C GLN A 1122 8.44 23.30 -4.02
N SER A 1123 8.89 23.49 -2.77
CA SER A 1123 8.19 23.00 -1.57
C SER A 1123 7.23 24.06 -1.01
N HIS A 1124 6.24 23.65 -0.21
CA HIS A 1124 5.27 24.58 0.37
C HIS A 1124 5.86 25.59 1.38
N LYS A 1125 7.07 25.31 1.93
CA LYS A 1125 7.86 26.27 2.71
C LYS A 1125 8.79 27.11 1.84
N GLY A 1126 9.40 26.52 0.80
CA GLY A 1126 10.23 27.25 -0.16
C GLY A 1126 9.46 28.39 -0.86
N TYR A 1127 8.18 28.17 -1.19
CA TYR A 1127 7.29 29.23 -1.68
C TYR A 1127 7.10 30.40 -0.69
N LYS A 1128 7.17 30.15 0.63
CA LYS A 1128 7.03 31.17 1.69
C LYS A 1128 8.34 31.90 1.94
N GLY A 1129 9.45 31.17 2.03
CA GLY A 1129 10.78 31.74 2.21
C GLY A 1129 11.22 32.63 1.04
N ARG A 1130 10.89 32.23 -0.20
CA ARG A 1130 11.10 33.07 -1.40
C ARG A 1130 10.23 34.34 -1.42
N GLY A 1131 9.19 34.41 -0.59
CA GLY A 1131 8.38 35.61 -0.35
C GLY A 1131 8.73 36.37 0.93
N GLY A 1132 9.77 35.96 1.66
CA GLY A 1132 10.18 36.58 2.94
C GLY A 1132 9.32 36.21 4.16
N GLU A 1133 8.34 35.30 4.04
CA GLU A 1133 7.45 34.95 5.15
C GLU A 1133 8.05 33.97 6.18
N GLU A 1134 9.10 33.21 5.83
CA GLU A 1134 9.76 32.23 6.69
C GLU A 1134 11.27 32.15 6.39
N ASP A 1135 12.10 32.01 7.42
CA ASP A 1135 13.57 31.96 7.32
C ASP A 1135 14.06 30.59 6.84
N VAL A 1136 13.77 30.26 5.58
CA VAL A 1136 14.03 28.94 4.99
C VAL A 1136 14.54 29.10 3.57
N ALA A 1137 15.85 28.91 3.38
CA ALA A 1137 16.50 28.96 2.08
C ALA A 1137 16.21 27.72 1.20
N HIS A 1138 16.48 27.85 -0.11
CA HIS A 1138 15.94 26.94 -1.15
C HIS A 1138 16.99 26.20 -1.98
N PHE A 1139 18.27 26.58 -1.90
CA PHE A 1139 19.39 25.95 -2.63
C PHE A 1139 20.23 25.07 -1.71
N ASP A 1140 20.50 23.83 -2.13
CA ASP A 1140 21.53 23.01 -1.48
C ASP A 1140 22.91 23.48 -1.99
N VAL A 1141 23.88 23.63 -1.09
CA VAL A 1141 25.28 23.88 -1.45
C VAL A 1141 25.98 22.53 -1.59
N ILE A 1142 26.84 22.41 -2.58
CA ILE A 1142 27.65 21.22 -2.83
C ILE A 1142 29.10 21.58 -2.48
N PHE A 1143 29.77 20.78 -1.67
CA PHE A 1143 31.19 20.88 -1.38
C PHE A 1143 31.98 19.82 -2.17
N ASN A 1144 33.17 20.15 -2.66
CA ASN A 1144 34.14 19.20 -3.19
C ASN A 1144 35.39 19.21 -2.30
N LEU A 1145 35.57 18.11 -1.58
CA LEU A 1145 36.71 17.85 -0.71
C LEU A 1145 37.71 16.93 -1.42
N ARG A 1146 39.01 17.16 -1.22
CA ARG A 1146 40.08 16.30 -1.73
C ARG A 1146 40.86 15.70 -0.58
N LYS A 1147 41.14 14.40 -0.63
CA LYS A 1147 41.96 13.72 0.40
C LYS A 1147 43.45 13.96 0.13
N ALA A 1148 44.14 14.52 1.13
CA ALA A 1148 45.58 14.76 1.06
C ALA A 1148 46.37 13.47 0.80
N ILE A 1149 47.41 13.55 -0.04
CA ILE A 1149 48.25 12.41 -0.43
C ILE A 1149 49.28 12.06 0.68
N ILE A 1150 49.69 13.06 1.46
CA ILE A 1150 50.59 12.92 2.62
C ILE A 1150 49.86 13.48 3.84
N ALA A 1151 49.91 12.77 4.97
CA ALA A 1151 49.27 13.20 6.21
C ALA A 1151 50.06 14.35 6.90
N SER A 1152 49.85 15.59 6.44
CA SER A 1152 50.40 16.80 7.03
C SER A 1152 49.84 17.05 8.44
N LYS A 1153 50.53 16.55 9.47
CA LYS A 1153 50.23 16.83 10.88
C LYS A 1153 50.63 18.26 11.26
N THR A 1154 49.87 19.23 10.75
CA THR A 1154 49.98 20.64 11.11
C THR A 1154 48.61 21.13 11.56
N PRO A 1155 48.34 21.18 12.88
CA PRO A 1155 47.07 21.70 13.37
C PRO A 1155 46.94 23.19 13.01
N ALA A 1156 45.86 23.58 12.34
CA ALA A 1156 45.49 24.98 12.22
C ALA A 1156 45.34 25.58 13.63
N SER A 1157 46.10 26.63 13.95
CA SER A 1157 46.09 27.23 15.28
C SER A 1157 44.71 27.84 15.56
N LYS A 1158 44.11 27.56 16.72
CA LYS A 1158 42.85 28.21 17.14
C LYS A 1158 43.04 29.71 17.38
N SER A 1159 42.94 30.49 16.30
CA SER A 1159 42.96 31.94 16.26
C SER A 1159 41.75 32.51 17.00
N LYS A 1160 41.90 32.83 18.29
CA LYS A 1160 40.94 33.70 19.00
C LYS A 1160 40.98 35.09 18.33
N ARG A 1161 40.02 35.41 17.46
CA ARG A 1161 39.94 36.72 16.80
C ARG A 1161 38.55 37.36 16.85
N ASN A 1162 38.51 38.59 16.33
CA ASN A 1162 37.65 39.65 16.84
C ASN A 1162 36.38 39.80 15.98
N ARG A 1163 35.20 39.57 16.59
CA ARG A 1163 33.88 39.55 15.92
C ARG A 1163 33.61 40.76 14.99
N PRO A 1164 34.04 42.00 15.28
CA PRO A 1164 33.86 43.13 14.36
C PRO A 1164 34.59 43.02 13.02
N HIS A 1165 35.71 42.27 12.94
CA HIS A 1165 36.50 42.15 11.71
C HIS A 1165 35.84 41.20 10.70
N ALA A 1166 35.25 40.10 11.18
CA ALA A 1166 34.54 39.14 10.33
C ALA A 1166 33.32 39.76 9.65
N LEU A 1167 32.52 40.55 10.39
CA LEU A 1167 31.35 41.25 9.87
C LEU A 1167 31.68 42.24 8.73
N ARG A 1168 32.85 42.89 8.79
CA ARG A 1168 33.30 43.78 7.71
C ARG A 1168 33.63 43.00 6.44
N MET A 1169 34.44 41.94 6.55
CA MET A 1169 34.79 41.10 5.40
C MET A 1169 33.54 40.44 4.78
N LEU A 1170 32.58 40.02 5.62
CA LEU A 1170 31.30 39.52 5.16
C LEU A 1170 30.51 40.58 4.39
N SER A 1171 30.50 41.83 4.85
CA SER A 1171 29.80 42.94 4.16
C SER A 1171 30.40 43.20 2.77
N GLU A 1172 31.74 43.22 2.67
CA GLU A 1172 32.48 43.37 1.42
C GLU A 1172 32.22 42.17 0.47
N LEU A 1173 32.14 40.94 1.00
CA LEU A 1173 31.82 39.72 0.26
C LEU A 1173 30.37 39.70 -0.27
N VAL A 1174 29.38 39.99 0.58
CA VAL A 1174 27.96 40.04 0.17
C VAL A 1174 27.78 41.07 -0.95
N ALA A 1175 28.35 42.27 -0.79
CA ALA A 1175 28.31 43.32 -1.81
C ALA A 1175 28.96 42.87 -3.14
N SER A 1176 30.06 42.11 -3.11
CA SER A 1176 30.64 41.54 -4.34
C SER A 1176 29.66 40.61 -5.08
N ILE A 1177 28.95 39.76 -4.33
CA ILE A 1177 28.02 38.76 -4.88
C ILE A 1177 26.73 39.40 -5.41
N VAL A 1178 26.23 40.47 -4.78
CA VAL A 1178 25.05 41.22 -5.27
C VAL A 1178 25.30 41.78 -6.69
N ARG A 1179 26.56 42.10 -6.99
CA ARG A 1179 26.99 42.69 -8.28
C ARG A 1179 27.29 41.64 -9.37
N GLU A 1180 27.00 40.36 -9.14
CA GLU A 1180 27.14 39.29 -10.14
C GLU A 1180 25.77 38.78 -10.63
N GLU A 1181 25.42 39.13 -11.87
CA GLU A 1181 24.06 38.99 -12.42
C GLU A 1181 23.44 37.58 -12.38
N PRO A 1182 24.12 36.44 -12.63
CA PRO A 1182 23.45 35.14 -12.61
C PRO A 1182 23.09 34.65 -11.19
N THR A 1183 23.40 35.45 -10.16
CA THR A 1183 23.18 35.17 -8.73
C THR A 1183 22.23 36.18 -8.08
N SER A 1184 22.28 37.46 -8.47
CA SER A 1184 21.43 38.53 -7.92
C SER A 1184 19.93 38.26 -8.14
N GLU A 1185 19.54 37.81 -9.34
CA GLU A 1185 18.17 37.41 -9.73
C GLU A 1185 17.54 36.35 -8.80
N ARG A 1186 18.37 35.59 -8.07
CA ARG A 1186 17.95 34.52 -7.16
C ARG A 1186 17.57 35.06 -5.78
N GLY A 1187 17.79 36.36 -5.54
CA GLY A 1187 17.52 37.08 -4.30
C GLY A 1187 18.42 36.65 -3.14
N LEU A 1188 18.10 37.15 -1.93
CA LEU A 1188 18.81 36.88 -0.67
C LEU A 1188 19.17 35.39 -0.48
N GLN A 1189 18.31 34.46 -0.89
CA GLN A 1189 18.57 33.02 -0.74
C GLN A 1189 19.65 32.48 -1.68
N GLY A 1190 19.74 33.01 -2.91
CA GLY A 1190 20.82 32.68 -3.83
C GLY A 1190 22.14 33.34 -3.41
N VAL A 1191 22.07 34.58 -2.93
CA VAL A 1191 23.25 35.31 -2.40
C VAL A 1191 23.80 34.65 -1.15
N HIS A 1192 22.95 34.22 -0.20
CA HIS A 1192 23.40 33.41 0.94
C HIS A 1192 24.07 32.10 0.49
N ALA A 1193 23.49 31.39 -0.48
CA ALA A 1193 24.11 30.16 -1.00
C ALA A 1193 25.51 30.44 -1.62
N GLU A 1194 25.66 31.53 -2.37
CA GLU A 1194 26.93 31.94 -2.96
C GLU A 1194 27.95 32.48 -1.92
N VAL A 1195 27.50 33.17 -0.87
CA VAL A 1195 28.32 33.58 0.28
C VAL A 1195 28.94 32.34 0.92
N MET A 1196 28.11 31.35 1.28
CA MET A 1196 28.58 30.11 1.89
C MET A 1196 29.47 29.31 0.93
N ARG A 1197 29.17 29.33 -0.38
CA ARG A 1197 30.02 28.74 -1.44
C ARG A 1197 31.43 29.34 -1.45
N ARG A 1198 31.55 30.67 -1.37
CA ARG A 1198 32.85 31.37 -1.36
C ARG A 1198 33.60 31.19 -0.04
N LEU A 1199 32.93 31.35 1.10
CA LEU A 1199 33.54 31.16 2.43
C LEU A 1199 34.12 29.75 2.59
N ALA A 1200 33.42 28.72 2.08
CA ALA A 1200 33.91 27.35 2.05
C ALA A 1200 35.16 27.22 1.15
N SER A 1201 35.08 27.73 -0.09
CA SER A 1201 36.13 27.62 -1.11
C SER A 1201 37.45 28.36 -0.78
N HIS A 1202 37.49 29.20 0.25
CA HIS A 1202 38.69 29.96 0.65
C HIS A 1202 39.42 29.38 1.87
N GLY A 1203 39.01 28.23 2.42
CA GLY A 1203 39.76 27.47 3.44
C GLY A 1203 39.77 28.08 4.86
N ASP A 1204 40.06 29.37 5.02
CA ASP A 1204 40.29 30.01 6.33
C ASP A 1204 39.06 30.75 6.91
N SER A 1205 38.00 30.96 6.14
CA SER A 1205 36.86 31.79 6.57
C SER A 1205 35.89 31.06 7.51
N GLU A 1206 35.44 31.71 8.60
CA GLU A 1206 34.31 31.24 9.39
C GLU A 1206 33.00 31.32 8.59
N PHE A 1207 32.06 30.40 8.86
CA PHE A 1207 30.71 30.45 8.30
C PHE A 1207 29.81 31.44 9.06
N VAL A 1208 28.72 31.86 8.42
CA VAL A 1208 27.91 33.02 8.83
C VAL A 1208 26.43 32.67 8.84
N ASP A 1209 25.66 33.27 9.75
CA ASP A 1209 24.23 32.95 9.89
C ASP A 1209 23.39 33.57 8.77
N TYR A 1210 22.29 32.89 8.41
CA TYR A 1210 21.32 33.43 7.44
C TYR A 1210 20.77 34.81 7.86
N ALA A 1211 20.69 35.06 9.18
CA ALA A 1211 20.30 36.35 9.75
C ALA A 1211 21.35 37.46 9.52
N ASP A 1212 22.65 37.16 9.62
CA ASP A 1212 23.72 38.13 9.39
C ASP A 1212 23.79 38.53 7.91
N VAL A 1213 23.69 37.53 7.01
CA VAL A 1213 23.63 37.78 5.55
C VAL A 1213 22.38 38.57 5.18
N ARG A 1214 21.23 38.29 5.81
CA ARG A 1214 20.02 39.13 5.66
C ARG A 1214 20.29 40.57 6.08
N ALA A 1215 20.77 40.79 7.31
CA ALA A 1215 20.95 42.14 7.86
C ALA A 1215 21.88 42.98 6.98
N ILE A 1216 22.94 42.37 6.44
CA ILE A 1216 23.86 43.00 5.50
C ILE A 1216 23.16 43.28 4.15
N TRP A 1217 22.49 42.30 3.55
CA TRP A 1217 21.73 42.46 2.29
C TRP A 1217 20.66 43.56 2.38
N GLU A 1218 19.94 43.65 3.50
CA GLU A 1218 18.93 44.68 3.75
C GLU A 1218 19.53 46.06 4.05
N SER A 1219 20.81 46.13 4.43
CA SER A 1219 21.56 47.38 4.62
C SER A 1219 22.23 47.92 3.34
N LEU A 1220 22.34 47.11 2.27
CA LEU A 1220 23.00 47.54 1.03
C LEU A 1220 22.20 48.64 0.30
N PRO A 1221 22.88 49.58 -0.40
CA PRO A 1221 22.20 50.62 -1.15
C PRO A 1221 21.25 50.03 -2.20
N LYS A 1222 20.02 50.53 -2.25
CA LYS A 1222 18.98 50.07 -3.20
C LYS A 1222 19.37 50.17 -4.69
N GLY A 1223 20.42 50.93 -5.02
CA GLY A 1223 21.01 50.98 -6.35
C GLY A 1223 21.79 49.73 -6.75
N GLU A 1224 22.47 49.04 -5.82
CA GLU A 1224 23.17 47.79 -6.12
C GLU A 1224 22.17 46.62 -6.26
N LEU A 1225 21.08 46.68 -5.49
CA LEU A 1225 19.94 45.75 -5.58
C LEU A 1225 19.04 45.99 -6.82
N ALA A 1226 19.32 47.00 -7.64
CA ALA A 1226 18.50 47.32 -8.82
C ALA A 1226 18.78 46.42 -10.02
N LEU A 1227 19.96 45.76 -10.08
CA LEU A 1227 20.37 44.81 -11.12
C LEU A 1227 19.75 43.40 -10.93
N SER A 1228 18.57 43.30 -10.30
CA SER A 1228 17.96 42.01 -9.92
C SER A 1228 16.43 42.00 -9.87
N ARG A 1229 15.76 42.80 -10.72
CA ARG A 1229 14.30 42.96 -10.75
C ARG A 1229 13.71 42.92 -12.15
#